data_AF-A0A8J4C0T6-F1
#
_entry.id   AF-A0A8J4C0T6-F1
#
_cell.length_a   1.000
_cell.length_b   1.000
_cell.length_c   1.000
_cell.angle_alpha   90.00
_cell.angle_beta   90.00
_cell.angle_gamma   90.00
#
_symmetry.space_group_name_H-M   'P 1'
#
loop_
_entity.id
_entity.type
_entity.pdbx_description
1 polymer ?
#
loop_
_entity_poly.entity_id
_entity_poly.type
_entity_poly.pdbx_seq_one_letter_code
_entity_poly.pdbx_strand_id
1 'polypeptide(L)'
;MKLFGMDIDAPVLVPPQQRQTLEDALANVFGALLETDLRDGSTISDIANICTEMANELRTQATEQLHRPARYMALMTQADEMDAHAATWTLLFYLYGASLATLTPAGAGGPSLAYGSRNLLYRQLLADHIKKEVDADVARCARVVSWLESTADEALKRQANVPFPPGEGLWLETKTEMRTRSGAMVSELDPDAPGRMGRPLHPSNAKSQERIMARVWQLLRAGKLHAAQEVCDNVGQPWRAAALGGGGLYGALPVGQTAEDYDNGPVVHLQKEELSDETANSRGPLLALWRWAARQAAAAGASEKFERAVFGALGGDAAAGLPVCVTWEDFAWVYCRSWLESWAMRATPPEAQAAADLVPGDAVMAALVRCGVAQDVAKNSVEGAMSVVTCGGGGGGRAYMTDLLDDAAAARGFGVLFAQHLMAAEAMANAGPAAVQAVRQIQALLIRGDMHVLMADLCRMIETSQRDDGAISDAAGAAGGGILIEGGGGGSALFGSGGCGADLERRQRICALAAHMLLALGALGELVPQTNPDIAFLEAQANVKKAHRVLELYTRALLAQGKLTLAPRYLCVLPGHVRNSLCSELLELYTKNFLDVDASTAPRAPDGIGIANADVNRRHLHLGTTATAAAALAEADEACSHIVAELGTWFQRCVLLQKRHAGYGASAGAAEVEGTRCGYLWTDVSENELRNQLAFFTLGCRYNREYGPYQRARVARWLAQPHIVATAAAQTRQSNNPGSIDVDGVVDAGIDVDADVNNNGMNGEEDTASWIAANVDPMSYHDLLDFVNCLCCEFALGDDVTAAAGQLLFTEVLPQGLEVAVMSAVRILEEEPDDKARQAAATYLHEEGVAEAEAAAAEAAKKKHLADRLRDLLSELEEWALYYDLNAKLSAWSERHSADSRAAPGEGAPEAEMLREGGELLQELLMRLLKPTWQQELAASERAFAATVGGRVQVTLTLTCPSTSTLDSARDPYPELQGASLHQFSYDLQRGLLRAIADRELEMGMEVLSAVGGRGHITLNLTVAPEPQLWQGLVDLVCTLLRGELEGVPPVLVVTLDADRATSLAVCRRCRIGQIVRRCAALRLSLVGFGLDADSEDAGSQLVEILAEPAGVSGANLLDSHMLELLSPAQLAQVLQMEALTYERHLQNLQERRRRQKQDSAMARIVR
;
A
#
# COMPACT_ATOMS: atom_id res chain seq x y z
N MET A 1 13.42 -35.23 58.13
CA MET A 1 13.56 -33.77 58.30
C MET A 1 13.74 -33.21 56.90
N LYS A 2 12.66 -32.82 56.21
CA LYS A 2 12.07 -31.46 56.21
C LYS A 2 13.09 -30.39 55.81
N LEU A 3 13.02 -29.91 54.56
CA LEU A 3 12.60 -28.55 54.16
C LEU A 3 13.24 -28.08 52.84
N PHE A 4 12.38 -27.48 52.01
CA PHE A 4 12.59 -26.70 50.77
C PHE A 4 12.83 -27.46 49.46
N GLY A 5 11.71 -27.85 48.85
CA GLY A 5 11.57 -27.83 47.40
C GLY A 5 11.29 -26.39 46.95
N MET A 6 12.07 -25.93 45.98
CA MET A 6 11.73 -24.84 45.07
C MET A 6 12.04 -25.39 43.69
N ASP A 7 11.00 -25.78 42.96
CA ASP A 7 11.08 -25.95 41.52
C ASP A 7 11.41 -24.58 40.92
N ILE A 8 12.56 -24.52 40.23
CA ILE A 8 12.92 -23.37 39.42
C ILE A 8 12.19 -23.59 38.09
N ASP A 9 11.03 -22.96 37.95
CA ASP A 9 10.41 -22.79 36.64
C ASP A 9 11.40 -22.01 35.77
N ALA A 10 12.00 -22.72 34.81
CA ALA A 10 12.70 -22.09 33.71
C ALA A 10 11.70 -21.15 33.01
N PRO A 11 12.05 -19.87 32.77
CA PRO A 11 11.15 -18.99 32.05
C PRO A 11 10.88 -19.61 30.70
N VAL A 12 9.60 -19.92 30.43
CA VAL A 12 9.11 -20.23 29.10
C VAL A 12 9.63 -19.12 28.20
N LEU A 13 10.55 -19.48 27.28
CA LEU A 13 10.94 -18.61 26.19
C LEU A 13 9.69 -18.41 25.35
N VAL A 14 8.90 -17.39 25.72
CA VAL A 14 7.91 -16.80 24.83
C VAL A 14 8.69 -16.42 23.57
N PRO A 15 8.34 -16.94 22.39
CA PRO A 15 8.99 -16.50 21.15
C PRO A 15 8.91 -14.97 21.10
N PRO A 16 9.96 -14.26 20.66
CA PRO A 16 9.93 -12.81 20.62
C PRO A 16 8.71 -12.41 19.79
N GLN A 17 7.68 -11.83 20.44
CA GLN A 17 6.58 -11.21 19.73
C GLN A 17 7.23 -10.25 18.74
N GLN A 18 7.03 -10.47 17.45
CA GLN A 18 7.47 -9.55 16.41
C GLN A 18 6.93 -8.18 16.80
N ARG A 19 7.83 -7.24 17.14
CA ARG A 19 7.42 -5.88 17.46
C ARG A 19 6.76 -5.32 16.22
N GLN A 20 5.49 -4.94 16.36
CA GLN A 20 4.72 -4.27 15.32
C GLN A 20 5.49 -3.02 14.87
N THR A 21 5.74 -2.88 13.57
CA THR A 21 6.42 -1.67 13.07
C THR A 21 5.44 -0.50 12.99
N LEU A 22 5.97 0.72 12.87
CA LEU A 22 5.14 1.92 12.65
C LEU A 22 4.23 1.72 11.44
N GLU A 23 4.75 1.16 10.35
CA GLU A 23 3.99 0.93 9.12
C GLU A 23 2.87 -0.09 9.31
N ASP A 24 3.10 -1.16 10.09
CA ASP A 24 2.05 -2.13 10.42
C ASP A 24 0.91 -1.47 11.22
N ALA A 25 1.26 -0.66 12.21
CA ALA A 25 0.30 0.06 13.04
C ALA A 25 -0.50 1.09 12.21
N LEU A 26 0.18 1.88 11.39
CA LEU A 26 -0.46 2.86 10.51
C LEU A 26 -1.36 2.20 9.45
N ALA A 27 -0.93 1.08 8.87
CA ALA A 27 -1.71 0.33 7.91
C ALA A 27 -2.98 -0.26 8.53
N ASN A 28 -2.94 -0.67 9.81
CA ASN A 28 -4.11 -1.16 10.53
C ASN A 28 -5.13 -0.05 10.78
N VAL A 29 -4.65 1.12 11.21
CA VAL A 29 -5.51 2.29 11.40
C VAL A 29 -6.10 2.77 10.08
N PHE A 30 -5.33 2.74 8.99
CA PHE A 30 -5.87 3.03 7.65
C PHE A 30 -6.91 1.98 7.20
N GLY A 31 -6.74 0.73 7.60
CA GLY A 31 -7.74 -0.29 7.31
C GLY A 31 -9.09 0.02 7.99
N ALA A 32 -9.07 0.41 9.25
CA ALA A 32 -10.25 0.89 9.98
C ALA A 32 -10.82 2.19 9.39
N LEU A 33 -9.95 3.06 8.86
CA LEU A 33 -10.31 4.32 8.21
C LEU A 33 -11.20 4.11 6.97
N LEU A 34 -11.00 3.01 6.23
CA LEU A 34 -11.85 2.65 5.10
C LEU A 34 -13.22 2.09 5.55
N GLU A 35 -13.35 1.60 6.78
CA GLU A 35 -14.58 0.97 7.28
C GLU A 35 -15.50 1.94 8.04
N THR A 36 -14.92 2.92 8.73
CA THR A 36 -15.64 3.87 9.60
C THR A 36 -15.80 5.25 8.97
N ASP A 37 -16.93 5.92 9.22
CA ASP A 37 -17.12 7.32 8.83
C ASP A 37 -16.17 8.20 9.67
N LEU A 38 -15.16 8.79 9.03
CA LEU A 38 -14.04 9.51 9.67
C LEU A 38 -14.40 10.81 10.40
N ARG A 39 -15.69 11.10 10.51
CA ARG A 39 -16.19 12.29 11.18
C ARG A 39 -15.98 12.24 12.70
N ASP A 40 -15.70 11.07 13.26
CA ASP A 40 -15.55 10.90 14.70
C ASP A 40 -14.16 11.32 15.22
N GLY A 41 -13.16 11.51 14.34
CA GLY A 41 -11.81 11.94 14.73
C GLY A 41 -11.01 10.95 15.60
N SER A 42 -11.60 9.81 15.96
CA SER A 42 -11.00 8.72 16.73
C SER A 42 -9.76 8.16 16.02
N THR A 43 -9.85 7.93 14.71
CA THR A 43 -8.76 7.39 13.90
C THR A 43 -7.51 8.26 13.92
N ILE A 44 -7.66 9.60 13.91
CA ILE A 44 -6.54 10.54 14.02
C ILE A 44 -5.90 10.46 15.42
N SER A 45 -6.73 10.28 16.45
CA SER A 45 -6.29 10.11 17.83
C SER A 45 -5.55 8.78 18.02
N ASP A 46 -6.00 7.71 17.36
CA ASP A 46 -5.34 6.40 17.40
C ASP A 46 -3.91 6.48 16.81
N ILE A 47 -3.73 7.19 15.69
CA ILE A 47 -2.39 7.41 15.12
C ILE A 47 -1.50 8.21 16.10
N ALA A 48 -2.06 9.24 16.74
CA ALA A 48 -1.33 10.01 17.74
C ALA A 48 -0.89 9.14 18.94
N ASN A 49 -1.76 8.25 19.41
CA ASN A 49 -1.47 7.31 20.48
C ASN A 49 -0.36 6.33 20.09
N ILE A 50 -0.42 5.74 18.89
CA ILE A 50 0.64 4.86 18.36
C ILE A 50 1.99 5.58 18.35
N CYS A 51 2.05 6.81 17.83
CA CYS A 51 3.30 7.58 17.82
C CYS A 51 3.83 7.85 19.24
N THR A 52 2.93 8.09 20.20
CA THR A 52 3.28 8.34 21.61
C THR A 52 3.82 7.09 22.30
N GLU A 53 3.17 5.94 22.08
CA GLU A 53 3.62 4.63 22.59
C GLU A 53 5.02 4.29 22.06
N MET A 54 5.24 4.46 20.75
CA MET A 54 6.55 4.27 20.13
C MET A 54 7.63 5.20 20.73
N ALA A 55 7.30 6.47 20.98
CA ALA A 55 8.23 7.39 21.64
C ALA A 55 8.59 6.89 23.06
N ASN A 56 7.64 6.38 23.82
CA ASN A 56 7.86 5.83 25.16
C ASN A 56 8.72 4.56 25.13
N GLU A 57 8.50 3.68 24.16
CA GLU A 57 9.34 2.49 23.94
C GLU A 57 10.78 2.87 23.62
N LEU A 58 11.00 3.84 22.72
CA LEU A 58 12.32 4.34 22.37
C LEU A 58 13.06 4.93 23.57
N ARG A 59 12.36 5.68 24.44
CA ARG A 59 12.94 6.19 25.70
C ARG A 59 13.30 5.06 26.66
N THR A 60 12.44 4.05 26.79
CA THR A 60 12.71 2.87 27.63
C THR A 60 13.98 2.17 27.15
N GLN A 61 14.10 1.93 25.84
CA GLN A 61 15.31 1.38 25.24
C GLN A 61 16.52 2.29 25.42
N ALA A 62 16.36 3.61 25.34
CA ALA A 62 17.43 4.55 25.60
C ALA A 62 17.94 4.37 27.05
N THR A 63 17.04 4.29 28.04
CA THR A 63 17.44 4.10 29.44
C THR A 63 18.20 2.78 29.68
N GLU A 64 17.87 1.70 28.98
CA GLU A 64 18.62 0.44 29.02
C GLU A 64 20.04 0.59 28.43
N GLN A 65 20.20 1.51 27.48
CA GLN A 65 21.45 1.81 26.79
C GLN A 65 22.24 2.98 27.40
N LEU A 66 21.97 3.37 28.66
CA LEU A 66 22.73 4.42 29.38
C LEU A 66 24.25 4.21 29.36
N HIS A 67 24.69 2.95 29.30
CA HIS A 67 26.10 2.58 29.20
C HIS A 67 26.75 2.90 27.83
N ARG A 68 25.96 3.28 26.82
CA ARG A 68 26.40 3.66 25.46
C ARG A 68 25.83 5.04 25.10
N PRO A 69 26.52 6.14 25.46
CA PRO A 69 26.01 7.51 25.29
C PRO A 69 25.58 7.86 23.86
N ALA A 70 26.32 7.41 22.83
CA ALA A 70 25.95 7.67 21.44
C ALA A 70 24.63 7.00 21.04
N ARG A 71 24.39 5.76 21.49
CA ARG A 71 23.15 5.03 21.23
C ARG A 71 21.98 5.59 22.04
N TYR A 72 22.23 5.96 23.29
CA TYR A 72 21.28 6.69 24.14
C TYR A 72 20.78 7.97 23.44
N MET A 73 21.71 8.83 23.00
CA MET A 73 21.36 10.10 22.34
C MET A 73 20.63 9.89 21.01
N ALA A 74 21.01 8.89 20.22
CA ALA A 74 20.31 8.56 18.98
C ALA A 74 18.86 8.09 19.23
N LEU A 75 18.64 7.22 20.21
CA LEU A 75 17.30 6.75 20.58
C LEU A 75 16.44 7.88 21.17
N MET A 76 17.02 8.77 21.97
CA MET A 76 16.31 9.97 22.47
C MET A 76 15.94 10.91 21.32
N THR A 77 16.84 11.14 20.36
CA THR A 77 16.55 11.96 19.17
C THR A 77 15.40 11.36 18.35
N GLN A 78 15.37 10.04 18.21
CA GLN A 78 14.28 9.34 17.54
C GLN A 78 12.96 9.40 18.34
N ALA A 79 13.02 9.34 19.68
CA ALA A 79 11.85 9.54 20.52
C ALA A 79 11.29 10.96 20.38
N ASP A 80 12.14 11.98 20.36
CA ASP A 80 11.74 13.38 20.14
C ASP A 80 11.11 13.59 18.75
N GLU A 81 11.61 12.87 17.73
CA GLU A 81 10.99 12.82 16.40
C GLU A 81 9.58 12.21 16.48
N MET A 82 9.39 11.08 17.17
CA MET A 82 8.08 10.44 17.32
C MET A 82 7.09 11.28 18.15
N ASP A 83 7.55 12.00 19.16
CA ASP A 83 6.70 12.98 19.86
C ASP A 83 6.24 14.10 18.91
N ALA A 84 7.13 14.58 18.02
CA ALA A 84 6.77 15.59 17.04
C ALA A 84 5.73 15.04 16.04
N HIS A 85 5.82 13.76 15.66
CA HIS A 85 4.78 13.10 14.85
C HIS A 85 3.44 13.04 15.62
N ALA A 86 3.43 12.58 16.87
CA ALA A 86 2.23 12.54 17.72
C ALA A 86 1.60 13.94 17.89
N ALA A 87 2.44 14.96 18.13
CA ALA A 87 2.02 16.35 18.22
C ALA A 87 1.40 16.86 16.90
N THR A 88 1.87 16.38 15.75
CA THR A 88 1.30 16.73 14.44
C THR A 88 -0.08 16.13 14.23
N TRP A 89 -0.28 14.87 14.66
CA TRP A 89 -1.59 14.21 14.56
C TRP A 89 -2.62 14.81 15.51
N THR A 90 -2.23 15.11 16.74
CA THR A 90 -3.10 15.85 17.68
C THR A 90 -3.41 17.25 17.14
N LEU A 91 -2.44 17.96 16.54
CA LEU A 91 -2.71 19.24 15.87
C LEU A 91 -3.76 19.10 14.77
N LEU A 92 -3.63 18.09 13.92
CA LEU A 92 -4.60 17.81 12.86
C LEU A 92 -6.01 17.59 13.43
N PHE A 93 -6.11 16.86 14.53
CA PHE A 93 -7.37 16.67 15.27
C PHE A 93 -7.94 18.00 15.79
N TYR A 94 -7.13 18.85 16.45
CA TYR A 94 -7.58 20.15 16.96
C TYR A 94 -8.00 21.12 15.85
N LEU A 95 -7.35 21.07 14.68
CA LEU A 95 -7.65 21.97 13.56
C LEU A 95 -8.87 21.53 12.75
N TYR A 96 -8.99 20.21 12.47
CA TYR A 96 -9.91 19.68 11.45
C TYR A 96 -10.82 18.52 11.93
N GLY A 97 -10.63 17.99 13.14
CA GLY A 97 -11.46 16.89 13.66
C GLY A 97 -12.95 17.27 13.72
N ALA A 98 -13.83 16.41 13.20
CA ALA A 98 -15.25 16.76 13.01
C ALA A 98 -16.05 16.87 14.33
N SER A 99 -15.63 16.23 15.42
CA SER A 99 -16.16 16.48 16.78
C SER A 99 -15.79 17.87 17.35
N LEU A 100 -14.80 18.57 16.77
CA LEU A 100 -14.36 19.92 17.13
C LEU A 100 -14.85 21.01 16.15
N ALA A 101 -15.52 20.61 15.06
CA ALA A 101 -16.35 21.53 14.30
C ALA A 101 -17.65 21.88 15.06
N THR A 102 -18.11 20.97 15.94
CA THR A 102 -19.27 21.17 16.82
C THR A 102 -18.89 21.72 18.20
N LEU A 103 -17.68 21.41 18.72
CA LEU A 103 -17.11 22.04 19.92
C LEU A 103 -16.42 23.35 19.56
N THR A 104 -16.96 24.47 20.03
CA THR A 104 -16.32 25.77 19.90
C THR A 104 -15.03 25.78 20.72
N PRO A 105 -13.89 26.27 20.19
CA PRO A 105 -12.61 26.17 20.89
C PRO A 105 -12.54 26.93 22.21
N ALA A 106 -13.48 27.86 22.46
CA ALA A 106 -13.65 28.57 23.73
C ALA A 106 -14.92 28.15 24.51
N GLY A 107 -15.56 27.03 24.13
CA GLY A 107 -16.80 26.56 24.73
C GLY A 107 -17.97 27.54 24.54
N ALA A 108 -18.93 27.49 25.46
CA ALA A 108 -20.04 28.43 25.59
C ALA A 108 -19.72 29.60 26.55
N GLY A 109 -18.54 29.60 27.17
CA GLY A 109 -18.18 30.55 28.21
C GLY A 109 -18.97 30.33 29.51
N GLY A 110 -19.38 29.09 29.79
CA GLY A 110 -20.06 28.60 30.98
C GLY A 110 -21.53 28.23 30.78
N PRO A 111 -22.13 27.49 31.74
CA PRO A 111 -23.54 27.09 31.67
C PRO A 111 -24.50 28.29 31.51
N SER A 112 -25.59 28.06 30.77
CA SER A 112 -26.63 29.07 30.56
C SER A 112 -27.41 29.34 31.85
N LEU A 113 -27.54 30.61 32.23
CA LEU A 113 -28.30 31.01 33.41
C LEU A 113 -29.80 30.87 33.11
N ALA A 114 -30.49 30.00 33.86
CA ALA A 114 -31.90 29.62 33.65
C ALA A 114 -32.94 30.76 33.80
N TYR A 115 -32.53 31.99 34.08
CA TYR A 115 -33.40 33.15 34.30
C TYR A 115 -33.25 34.20 33.20
N GLY A 116 -33.99 34.04 32.10
CA GLY A 116 -34.66 35.08 31.31
C GLY A 116 -33.95 36.39 30.90
N SER A 117 -32.65 36.55 31.12
CA SER A 117 -31.93 37.78 30.81
C SER A 117 -31.27 37.67 29.44
N ARG A 118 -31.57 38.61 28.55
CA ARG A 118 -30.86 38.80 27.27
C ARG A 118 -29.39 39.26 27.44
N ASN A 119 -28.87 39.32 28.68
CA ASN A 119 -27.53 39.80 28.97
C ASN A 119 -26.59 38.60 29.18
N LEU A 120 -25.73 38.36 28.19
CA LEU A 120 -24.59 37.46 28.27
C LEU A 120 -23.50 38.09 29.16
N LEU A 121 -22.82 37.26 29.95
CA LEU A 121 -21.60 37.65 30.68
C LEU A 121 -20.49 38.04 29.69
N TYR A 122 -19.55 38.87 30.12
CA TYR A 122 -18.45 39.33 29.25
C TYR A 122 -17.67 38.17 28.61
N ARG A 123 -17.42 37.09 29.35
CA ARG A 123 -16.78 35.88 28.84
C ARG A 123 -17.64 35.05 27.88
N GLN A 124 -18.96 35.03 28.07
CA GLN A 124 -19.89 34.37 27.15
C GLN A 124 -19.94 35.14 25.83
N LEU A 125 -19.86 36.48 25.89
CA LEU A 125 -19.68 37.31 24.70
C LEU A 125 -18.36 37.00 23.98
N LEU A 126 -17.25 36.85 24.70
CA LEU A 126 -15.97 36.46 24.09
C LEU A 126 -16.05 35.08 23.40
N ALA A 127 -16.62 34.08 24.07
CA ALA A 127 -16.84 32.75 23.49
C ALA A 127 -17.75 32.81 22.25
N ASP A 128 -18.82 33.63 22.30
CA ASP A 128 -19.71 33.88 21.16
C ASP A 128 -18.98 34.52 19.97
N HIS A 129 -18.02 35.42 20.19
CA HIS A 129 -17.24 36.03 19.10
C HIS A 129 -16.27 35.03 18.45
N ILE A 130 -15.74 34.07 19.21
CA ILE A 130 -14.92 32.98 18.68
C ILE A 130 -15.78 31.96 17.94
N LYS A 131 -17.01 31.74 18.40
CA LYS A 131 -17.99 30.82 17.81
C LYS A 131 -18.58 31.34 16.50
N LYS A 132 -18.97 32.61 16.46
CA LYS A 132 -19.48 33.24 15.23
C LYS A 132 -18.30 33.31 14.27
N GLU A 133 -18.35 32.56 13.17
CA GLU A 133 -17.30 32.39 12.14
C GLU A 133 -16.89 33.69 11.40
N VAL A 134 -17.03 34.85 12.03
CA VAL A 134 -16.69 36.17 11.50
C VAL A 134 -15.16 36.31 11.33
N ASP A 135 -14.35 35.57 12.10
CA ASP A 135 -12.89 35.52 11.97
C ASP A 135 -12.37 34.07 12.13
N ALA A 136 -12.26 33.33 11.03
CA ALA A 136 -11.72 31.96 10.99
C ALA A 136 -10.30 31.84 11.58
N ASP A 137 -9.50 32.92 11.49
CA ASP A 137 -8.15 33.01 12.04
C ASP A 137 -8.11 32.94 13.57
N VAL A 138 -9.13 33.46 14.25
CA VAL A 138 -9.17 33.52 15.71
C VAL A 138 -9.57 32.17 16.29
N ALA A 139 -10.60 31.55 15.72
CA ALA A 139 -10.98 30.18 16.07
C ALA A 139 -9.80 29.23 15.83
N ARG A 140 -9.05 29.43 14.73
CA ARG A 140 -7.81 28.69 14.46
C ARG A 140 -6.74 28.95 15.53
N CYS A 141 -6.49 30.20 15.91
CA CYS A 141 -5.54 30.52 16.98
C CYS A 141 -5.94 29.86 18.31
N ALA A 142 -7.22 29.91 18.68
CA ALA A 142 -7.74 29.28 19.90
C ALA A 142 -7.55 27.75 19.88
N ARG A 143 -7.77 27.09 18.73
CA ARG A 143 -7.47 25.66 18.54
C ARG A 143 -5.99 25.35 18.69
N VAL A 144 -5.11 26.21 18.15
CA VAL A 144 -3.64 26.07 18.30
C VAL A 144 -3.21 26.24 19.76
N VAL A 145 -3.77 27.23 20.49
CA VAL A 145 -3.49 27.39 21.92
C VAL A 145 -3.95 26.16 22.71
N SER A 146 -5.17 25.66 22.43
CA SER A 146 -5.68 24.43 23.04
C SER A 146 -4.77 23.22 22.79
N TRP A 147 -4.27 23.06 21.56
CA TRP A 147 -3.33 22.00 21.20
C TRP A 147 -2.00 22.12 21.96
N LEU A 148 -1.44 23.34 22.05
CA LEU A 148 -0.20 23.60 22.78
C LEU A 148 -0.37 23.35 24.29
N GLU A 149 -1.52 23.73 24.86
CA GLU A 149 -1.87 23.47 26.26
C GLU A 149 -2.00 21.96 26.55
N SER A 150 -2.66 21.22 25.65
CA SER A 150 -2.75 19.76 25.72
C SER A 150 -1.36 19.08 25.66
N THR A 151 -0.51 19.53 24.72
CA THR A 151 0.87 19.02 24.58
C THR A 151 1.70 19.30 25.83
N ALA A 152 1.54 20.49 26.42
CA ALA A 152 2.20 20.85 27.67
C ALA A 152 1.68 20.04 28.86
N ASP A 153 0.38 19.73 28.92
CA ASP A 153 -0.19 18.88 29.95
C ASP A 153 0.38 17.45 29.91
N GLU A 154 0.47 16.86 28.73
CA GLU A 154 1.10 15.55 28.55
C GLU A 154 2.58 15.56 28.94
N ALA A 155 3.30 16.67 28.66
CA ALA A 155 4.67 16.85 29.13
C ALA A 155 4.76 16.94 30.66
N LEU A 156 3.76 17.53 31.33
CA LEU A 156 3.70 17.59 32.79
C LEU A 156 3.37 16.24 33.43
N LYS A 157 2.46 15.46 32.85
CA LYS A 157 2.11 14.10 33.33
C LYS A 157 3.32 13.17 33.31
N ARG A 158 4.22 13.35 32.34
CA ARG A 158 5.49 12.60 32.24
C ARG A 158 6.52 12.98 33.30
N GLN A 159 6.43 14.19 33.89
CA GLN A 159 7.35 14.64 34.94
C GLN A 159 6.89 14.15 36.32
N ALA A 160 7.83 13.78 37.18
CA ALA A 160 7.51 13.43 38.56
C ALA A 160 6.94 14.64 39.31
N ASN A 161 5.68 14.54 39.75
CA ASN A 161 5.02 15.60 40.51
C ASN A 161 5.43 15.53 41.99
N VAL A 162 6.44 16.31 42.39
CA VAL A 162 6.83 16.46 43.80
C VAL A 162 6.07 17.65 44.39
N PRO A 163 5.10 17.44 45.31
CA PRO A 163 4.36 18.54 45.91
C PRO A 163 5.27 19.39 46.80
N PHE A 164 5.02 20.71 46.81
CA PHE A 164 5.70 21.62 47.73
C PHE A 164 5.17 21.41 49.16
N PRO A 165 6.04 21.39 50.18
CA PRO A 165 5.63 21.44 51.58
C PRO A 165 4.69 22.62 51.88
N PRO A 166 3.64 22.40 52.71
CA PRO A 166 2.77 23.48 53.14
C PRO A 166 3.55 24.62 53.80
N GLY A 167 3.28 25.86 53.38
CA GLY A 167 3.91 27.05 53.93
C GLY A 167 5.34 27.35 53.44
N GLU A 168 5.88 26.61 52.48
CA GLU A 168 7.19 26.91 51.86
C GLU A 168 7.25 28.34 51.26
N GLY A 169 6.11 28.91 50.89
CA GLY A 169 5.97 30.25 50.35
C GLY A 169 5.98 31.39 51.39
N LEU A 170 6.06 31.11 52.69
CA LEU A 170 5.90 32.08 53.80
C LEU A 170 7.18 32.83 54.21
N TRP A 171 8.28 32.67 53.48
CA TRP A 171 9.56 33.35 53.70
C TRP A 171 10.15 33.23 55.12
N LEU A 172 10.11 32.02 55.71
CA LEU A 172 10.48 31.79 57.11
C LEU A 172 11.96 32.14 57.43
N GLU A 173 12.88 31.83 56.52
CA GLU A 173 14.31 32.15 56.65
C GLU A 173 14.54 33.67 56.58
N THR A 174 13.79 34.37 55.73
CA THR A 174 13.85 35.84 55.64
C THR A 174 13.35 36.45 56.95
N LYS A 175 12.22 35.95 57.47
CA LYS A 175 11.66 36.37 58.76
C LYS A 175 12.61 36.13 59.93
N THR A 176 13.34 35.02 59.93
CA THR A 176 14.31 34.72 60.99
C THR A 176 15.55 35.61 60.89
N GLU A 177 16.07 35.85 59.68
CA GLU A 177 17.21 36.73 59.49
C GLU A 177 16.88 38.21 59.79
N MET A 178 15.66 38.67 59.45
CA MET A 178 15.17 40.00 59.84
C MET A 178 15.31 40.28 61.34
N ARG A 179 15.12 39.25 62.19
CA ARG A 179 15.29 39.37 63.66
C ARG A 179 16.73 39.60 64.08
N THR A 180 17.69 39.16 63.27
CA THR A 180 19.13 39.34 63.52
C THR A 180 19.65 40.71 63.09
N ARG A 181 18.81 41.55 62.45
CA ARG A 181 19.09 42.94 62.04
C ARG A 181 20.34 43.13 61.17
N SER A 182 20.69 42.15 60.32
CA SER A 182 21.84 42.25 59.39
C SER A 182 21.71 43.40 58.38
N GLY A 183 20.49 43.94 58.17
CA GLY A 183 20.22 45.11 57.33
C GLY A 183 20.30 44.85 55.82
N ALA A 184 20.74 43.66 55.41
CA ALA A 184 20.98 43.29 54.02
C ALA A 184 19.73 42.81 53.25
N MET A 185 18.64 42.47 53.95
CA MET A 185 17.40 41.94 53.38
C MET A 185 16.21 42.89 53.61
N VAL A 186 15.06 42.53 53.04
CA VAL A 186 13.78 43.21 53.29
C VAL A 186 13.48 43.31 54.78
N SER A 187 12.84 44.41 55.21
CA SER A 187 12.40 44.61 56.60
C SER A 187 10.92 44.38 56.82
N GLU A 188 10.18 44.08 55.75
CA GLU A 188 8.75 43.81 55.73
C GLU A 188 8.51 42.51 54.93
N LEU A 189 7.38 41.83 55.17
CA LEU A 189 7.08 40.48 54.64
C LEU A 189 5.83 40.45 53.76
N ASP A 190 5.31 41.61 53.39
CA ASP A 190 4.30 41.73 52.33
C ASP A 190 4.89 41.40 50.96
N PRO A 191 4.06 40.95 50.00
CA PRO A 191 4.53 40.41 48.72
C PRO A 191 5.31 41.40 47.86
N ASP A 192 5.05 42.71 47.97
CA ASP A 192 5.73 43.76 47.22
C ASP A 192 6.95 44.34 47.94
N ALA A 193 7.26 43.91 49.18
CA ALA A 193 8.42 44.38 49.94
C ALA A 193 9.76 44.27 49.18
N PRO A 194 10.09 43.16 48.48
CA PRO A 194 11.35 43.07 47.74
C PRO A 194 11.47 44.11 46.63
N GLY A 195 10.37 44.34 45.89
CA GLY A 195 10.31 45.33 44.81
C GLY A 195 10.30 46.77 45.33
N ARG A 196 9.44 47.08 46.32
CA ARG A 196 9.28 48.41 46.92
C ARG A 196 10.56 48.87 47.63
N MET A 197 11.23 47.97 48.35
CA MET A 197 12.43 48.29 49.11
C MET A 197 13.72 48.18 48.30
N GLY A 198 13.68 47.51 47.14
CA GLY A 198 14.89 47.18 46.36
C GLY A 198 15.87 46.29 47.12
N ARG A 199 15.36 45.41 48.00
CA ARG A 199 16.18 44.53 48.85
C ARG A 199 15.81 43.07 48.61
N PRO A 200 16.79 42.14 48.64
CA PRO A 200 16.54 40.74 48.35
C PRO A 200 15.89 40.01 49.54
N LEU A 201 15.24 38.88 49.22
CA LEU A 201 14.87 37.86 50.19
C LEU A 201 16.11 37.03 50.61
N HIS A 202 15.96 36.23 51.67
CA HIS A 202 16.95 35.21 51.98
C HIS A 202 17.18 34.28 50.77
N PRO A 203 18.42 33.88 50.43
CA PRO A 203 18.70 33.09 49.23
C PRO A 203 17.90 31.78 49.13
N SER A 204 17.61 31.11 50.25
CA SER A 204 16.75 29.91 50.27
C SER A 204 15.32 30.24 49.87
N ASN A 205 14.77 31.35 50.35
CA ASN A 205 13.42 31.78 50.01
C ASN A 205 13.31 32.25 48.58
N ALA A 206 14.30 33.00 48.07
CA ALA A 206 14.37 33.37 46.66
C ALA A 206 14.40 32.12 45.76
N LYS A 207 15.19 31.09 46.10
CA LYS A 207 15.18 29.81 45.36
C LYS A 207 13.85 29.08 45.44
N SER A 208 13.16 29.12 46.58
CA SER A 208 11.82 28.52 46.70
C SER A 208 10.78 29.31 45.90
N GLN A 209 10.85 30.65 45.89
CA GLN A 209 10.01 31.48 45.02
C GLN A 209 10.20 31.14 43.55
N GLU A 210 11.45 31.05 43.09
CA GLU A 210 11.75 30.75 41.69
C GLU A 210 11.19 29.37 41.29
N ARG A 211 11.32 28.35 42.16
CA ARG A 211 10.77 27.01 41.91
C ARG A 211 9.24 26.97 41.90
N ILE A 212 8.60 27.67 42.84
CA ILE A 212 7.14 27.78 42.90
C ILE A 212 6.64 28.46 41.62
N MET A 213 7.25 29.57 41.22
CA MET A 213 6.85 30.30 40.01
C MET A 213 7.17 29.55 38.72
N ALA A 214 8.25 28.77 38.68
CA ALA A 214 8.51 27.85 37.57
C ALA A 214 7.39 26.79 37.44
N ARG A 215 6.89 26.27 38.57
CA ARG A 215 5.76 25.31 38.56
C ARG A 215 4.44 25.98 38.15
N VAL A 216 4.18 27.19 38.62
CA VAL A 216 3.01 28.00 38.19
C VAL A 216 3.07 28.27 36.69
N TRP A 217 4.24 28.65 36.17
CA TRP A 217 4.47 28.85 34.72
C TRP A 217 4.16 27.58 33.91
N GLN A 218 4.67 26.42 34.36
CA GLN A 218 4.38 25.14 33.72
C GLN A 218 2.88 24.82 33.69
N LEU A 219 2.18 24.98 34.83
CA LEU A 219 0.75 24.71 34.94
C LEU A 219 -0.08 25.68 34.07
N LEU A 220 0.30 26.96 34.03
CA LEU A 220 -0.34 27.96 33.19
C LEU A 220 -0.26 27.59 31.70
N ARG A 221 0.92 27.15 31.23
CA ARG A 221 1.11 26.71 29.85
C ARG A 221 0.35 25.43 29.48
N ALA A 222 -0.07 24.65 30.47
CA ALA A 222 -0.90 23.47 30.29
C ALA A 222 -2.40 23.77 30.43
N GLY A 223 -2.80 25.05 30.46
CA GLY A 223 -4.20 25.45 30.69
C GLY A 223 -4.71 25.21 32.12
N LYS A 224 -3.86 24.73 33.04
CA LYS A 224 -4.22 24.30 34.40
C LYS A 224 -4.13 25.43 35.43
N LEU A 225 -4.83 26.53 35.17
CA LEU A 225 -4.80 27.70 36.05
C LEU A 225 -5.29 27.40 37.48
N HIS A 226 -6.34 26.59 37.62
CA HIS A 226 -6.87 26.22 38.94
C HIS A 226 -5.83 25.46 39.77
N ALA A 227 -5.14 24.49 39.17
CA ALA A 227 -4.05 23.78 39.86
C ALA A 227 -2.89 24.73 40.21
N ALA A 228 -2.64 25.77 39.40
CA ALA A 228 -1.64 26.79 39.73
C ALA A 228 -2.05 27.65 40.96
N GLN A 229 -3.34 27.97 41.08
CA GLN A 229 -3.90 28.64 42.26
C GLN A 229 -3.80 27.74 43.50
N GLU A 230 -4.16 26.46 43.39
CA GLU A 230 -4.03 25.49 44.49
C GLU A 230 -2.58 25.35 44.95
N VAL A 231 -1.61 25.33 44.03
CA VAL A 231 -0.18 25.34 44.39
C VAL A 231 0.15 26.59 45.22
N CYS A 232 -0.31 27.77 44.80
CA CYS A 232 -0.09 29.02 45.53
C CYS A 232 -0.75 29.01 46.92
N ASP A 233 -1.99 28.52 47.04
CA ASP A 233 -2.68 28.40 48.33
C ASP A 233 -1.97 27.43 49.28
N ASN A 234 -1.59 26.26 48.78
CA ASN A 234 -0.91 25.22 49.57
C ASN A 234 0.44 25.69 50.12
N VAL A 235 1.20 26.49 49.35
CA VAL A 235 2.47 27.05 49.82
C VAL A 235 2.29 28.29 50.72
N GLY A 236 1.06 28.73 50.96
CA GLY A 236 0.75 29.88 51.84
C GLY A 236 0.79 31.23 51.15
N GLN A 237 0.51 31.29 49.85
CA GLN A 237 0.47 32.51 49.02
C GLN A 237 -0.94 32.76 48.44
N PRO A 238 -1.98 32.93 49.26
CA PRO A 238 -3.34 33.15 48.78
C PRO A 238 -3.50 34.46 48.00
N TRP A 239 -2.65 35.45 48.28
CA TRP A 239 -2.58 36.70 47.52
C TRP A 239 -2.19 36.45 46.06
N ARG A 240 -1.32 35.46 45.80
CA ARG A 240 -0.88 35.09 44.46
C ARG A 240 -1.96 34.28 43.75
N ALA A 241 -2.60 33.35 44.45
CA ALA A 241 -3.77 32.64 43.93
C ALA A 241 -4.88 33.61 43.48
N ALA A 242 -5.17 34.64 44.28
CA ALA A 242 -6.11 35.70 43.92
C ALA A 242 -5.64 36.51 42.70
N ALA A 243 -4.35 36.86 42.62
CA ALA A 243 -3.79 37.59 41.47
C ALA A 243 -3.87 36.79 40.16
N LEU A 244 -3.77 35.46 40.22
CA LEU A 244 -3.93 34.58 39.06
C LEU A 244 -5.38 34.51 38.54
N GLY A 245 -6.38 34.66 39.43
CA GLY A 245 -7.81 34.54 39.09
C GLY A 245 -8.44 35.78 38.43
N GLY A 246 -7.81 36.95 38.55
CA GLY A 246 -8.21 38.15 37.81
C GLY A 246 -9.58 38.74 38.10
N GLY A 247 -10.09 38.55 39.31
CA GLY A 247 -11.42 39.01 39.72
C GLY A 247 -12.55 38.02 39.42
N GLY A 248 -12.22 36.82 38.92
CA GLY A 248 -13.11 35.67 38.81
C GLY A 248 -12.34 34.38 39.10
N LEU A 249 -12.91 33.22 38.78
CA LEU A 249 -12.24 31.93 39.06
C LEU A 249 -11.11 31.62 38.05
N TYR A 250 -11.11 32.22 36.85
CA TYR A 250 -10.30 31.72 35.72
C TYR A 250 -9.43 32.75 34.97
N GLY A 251 -9.48 34.05 35.30
CA GLY A 251 -8.59 35.07 34.73
C GLY A 251 -8.58 35.18 33.19
N ALA A 252 -7.63 34.50 32.55
CA ALA A 252 -7.44 34.44 31.10
C ALA A 252 -8.57 33.70 30.38
N LEU A 253 -8.79 33.97 29.08
CA LEU A 253 -9.86 33.30 28.30
C LEU A 253 -9.63 31.78 28.22
N PRO A 254 -10.50 30.92 28.77
CA PRO A 254 -10.34 29.48 28.67
C PRO A 254 -10.54 29.00 27.23
N VAL A 255 -9.74 28.02 26.81
CA VAL A 255 -9.88 27.33 25.53
C VAL A 255 -9.71 25.82 25.73
N GLY A 256 -10.16 25.01 24.77
CA GLY A 256 -9.96 23.56 24.78
C GLY A 256 -10.64 22.86 25.95
N GLN A 257 -9.93 21.89 26.55
CA GLN A 257 -10.43 21.11 27.70
C GLN A 257 -10.84 22.00 28.87
N THR A 258 -10.07 23.07 29.13
CA THR A 258 -10.37 24.02 30.22
C THR A 258 -11.71 24.72 30.00
N ALA A 259 -12.08 25.01 28.75
CA ALA A 259 -13.39 25.58 28.43
C ALA A 259 -14.53 24.55 28.58
N GLU A 260 -14.28 23.29 28.21
CA GLU A 260 -15.25 22.20 28.36
C GLU A 260 -15.52 21.86 29.83
N ASP A 261 -14.47 21.72 30.63
CA ASP A 261 -14.56 21.52 32.08
C ASP A 261 -15.35 22.66 32.72
N TYR A 262 -15.23 23.86 32.14
CA TYR A 262 -15.93 25.04 32.60
C TYR A 262 -17.43 25.04 32.26
N ASP A 263 -17.78 24.63 31.05
CA ASP A 263 -19.18 24.51 30.61
C ASP A 263 -19.92 23.40 31.38
N ASN A 264 -19.22 22.31 31.70
CA ASN A 264 -19.78 21.11 32.34
C ASN A 264 -19.67 21.10 33.88
N GLY A 265 -18.88 22.01 34.46
CA GLY A 265 -18.61 22.06 35.90
C GLY A 265 -19.75 22.63 36.76
N PRO A 266 -19.83 22.29 38.06
CA PRO A 266 -20.83 22.82 38.99
C PRO A 266 -20.49 24.25 39.45
N VAL A 267 -20.48 25.22 38.53
CA VAL A 267 -20.01 26.60 38.77
C VAL A 267 -21.15 27.63 38.89
N VAL A 268 -22.38 27.17 39.16
CA VAL A 268 -23.59 28.02 39.19
C VAL A 268 -23.53 29.13 40.25
N HIS A 269 -22.82 28.93 41.36
CA HIS A 269 -22.70 29.95 42.41
C HIS A 269 -21.74 31.09 42.04
N LEU A 270 -20.61 30.79 41.40
CA LEU A 270 -19.60 31.79 41.05
C LEU A 270 -19.98 32.62 39.81
N GLN A 271 -20.74 32.04 38.87
CA GLN A 271 -21.33 32.81 37.76
C GLN A 271 -22.29 33.91 38.25
N LYS A 272 -22.97 33.70 39.40
CA LYS A 272 -23.84 34.71 39.99
C LYS A 272 -23.05 35.86 40.60
N GLU A 273 -21.89 35.56 41.17
CA GLU A 273 -20.96 36.58 41.69
C GLU A 273 -20.40 37.41 40.53
N GLU A 274 -19.91 36.77 39.46
CA GLU A 274 -19.43 37.47 38.26
C GLU A 274 -20.54 38.33 37.61
N LEU A 275 -21.78 37.82 37.51
CA LEU A 275 -22.90 38.59 37.00
C LEU A 275 -23.24 39.80 37.90
N SER A 276 -23.16 39.62 39.22
CA SER A 276 -23.36 40.69 40.18
C SER A 276 -22.30 41.79 40.02
N ASP A 277 -21.05 41.39 39.84
CA ASP A 277 -19.92 42.31 39.65
C ASP A 277 -20.01 43.07 38.33
N GLU A 278 -20.37 42.40 37.23
CA GLU A 278 -20.63 43.06 35.94
C GLU A 278 -21.83 44.00 35.99
N THR A 279 -22.87 43.66 36.77
CA THR A 279 -24.03 44.53 36.95
C THR A 279 -23.67 45.78 37.78
N ALA A 280 -22.74 45.66 38.73
CA ALA A 280 -22.29 46.76 39.57
C ALA A 280 -21.22 47.65 38.91
N ASN A 281 -20.34 47.07 38.10
CA ASN A 281 -19.15 47.75 37.58
C ASN A 281 -19.14 47.94 36.05
N SER A 282 -20.24 47.61 35.37
CA SER A 282 -20.31 47.45 33.90
C SER A 282 -19.47 46.28 33.40
N ARG A 283 -19.70 45.84 32.15
CA ARG A 283 -19.08 44.62 31.61
C ARG A 283 -17.68 44.85 31.07
N GLY A 284 -16.69 44.17 31.64
CA GLY A 284 -15.30 44.15 31.14
C GLY A 284 -14.26 45.05 31.84
N PRO A 285 -14.58 46.20 32.49
CA PRO A 285 -13.57 47.07 33.12
C PRO A 285 -12.67 46.39 34.14
N LEU A 286 -13.20 45.50 34.98
CA LEU A 286 -12.41 44.81 36.01
C LEU A 286 -11.36 43.88 35.39
N LEU A 287 -11.74 43.11 34.37
CA LEU A 287 -10.82 42.25 33.63
C LEU A 287 -9.76 43.09 32.89
N ALA A 288 -10.16 44.20 32.28
CA ALA A 288 -9.25 45.13 31.60
C ALA A 288 -8.22 45.71 32.58
N LEU A 289 -8.67 46.12 33.76
CA LEU A 289 -7.82 46.65 34.82
C LEU A 289 -6.87 45.59 35.39
N TRP A 290 -7.36 44.36 35.60
CA TRP A 290 -6.51 43.25 36.03
C TRP A 290 -5.41 42.94 35.01
N ARG A 291 -5.72 42.88 33.72
CA ARG A 291 -4.71 42.69 32.66
C ARG A 291 -3.68 43.81 32.63
N TRP A 292 -4.13 45.04 32.79
CA TRP A 292 -3.24 46.19 32.92
C TRP A 292 -2.32 46.01 34.14
N ALA A 293 -2.86 45.63 35.31
CA ALA A 293 -2.06 45.38 36.50
C ALA A 293 -1.05 44.23 36.31
N ALA A 294 -1.44 43.16 35.60
CA ALA A 294 -0.55 42.06 35.25
C ALA A 294 0.60 42.54 34.34
N ARG A 295 0.34 43.39 33.33
CA ARG A 295 1.40 44.02 32.52
C ARG A 295 2.36 44.86 33.37
N GLN A 296 1.83 45.65 34.30
CA GLN A 296 2.66 46.43 35.21
C GLN A 296 3.52 45.55 36.11
N ALA A 297 2.97 44.43 36.59
CA ALA A 297 3.71 43.44 37.38
C ALA A 297 4.83 42.78 36.55
N ALA A 298 4.57 42.46 35.28
CA ALA A 298 5.56 41.91 34.36
C ALA A 298 6.69 42.92 34.04
N ALA A 299 6.35 44.20 33.88
CA ALA A 299 7.31 45.27 33.60
C ALA A 299 8.18 45.67 34.82
N ALA A 300 7.81 45.23 36.03
CA ALA A 300 8.55 45.57 37.25
C ALA A 300 9.94 44.91 37.23
N GLY A 301 11.00 45.73 37.11
CA GLY A 301 12.39 45.26 36.95
C GLY A 301 13.00 44.47 38.13
N ALA A 302 12.29 44.37 39.26
CA ALA A 302 12.70 43.58 40.43
C ALA A 302 12.06 42.19 40.49
N SER A 303 11.19 41.83 39.54
CA SER A 303 10.46 40.55 39.52
C SER A 303 11.34 39.38 39.05
N GLU A 304 11.08 38.20 39.60
CA GLU A 304 11.73 36.96 39.16
C GLU A 304 11.29 36.61 37.72
N LYS A 305 12.18 36.00 36.94
CA LYS A 305 11.93 35.74 35.49
C LYS A 305 10.63 34.97 35.21
N PHE A 306 10.27 34.00 36.04
CA PHE A 306 9.04 33.21 35.88
C PHE A 306 7.79 33.97 36.33
N GLU A 307 7.91 34.81 37.36
CA GLU A 307 6.81 35.68 37.79
C GLU A 307 6.47 36.70 36.70
N ARG A 308 7.52 37.32 36.13
CA ARG A 308 7.37 38.18 34.95
C ARG A 308 6.71 37.44 33.79
N ALA A 309 7.11 36.21 33.51
CA ALA A 309 6.54 35.42 32.42
C ALA A 309 5.05 35.10 32.65
N VAL A 310 4.69 34.68 33.87
CA VAL A 310 3.30 34.38 34.26
C VAL A 310 2.41 35.60 34.10
N PHE A 311 2.79 36.74 34.69
CA PHE A 311 2.00 37.97 34.58
C PHE A 311 2.05 38.58 33.17
N GLY A 312 3.14 38.37 32.43
CA GLY A 312 3.26 38.71 31.02
C GLY A 312 2.23 37.97 30.17
N ALA A 313 2.15 36.64 30.31
CA ALA A 313 1.18 35.82 29.59
C ALA A 313 -0.28 36.21 29.93
N LEU A 314 -0.59 36.44 31.21
CA LEU A 314 -1.91 36.89 31.67
C LEU A 314 -2.26 38.31 31.19
N GLY A 315 -1.26 39.19 31.09
CA GLY A 315 -1.39 40.54 30.56
C GLY A 315 -1.38 40.61 29.03
N GLY A 316 -1.03 39.53 28.33
CA GLY A 316 -0.82 39.55 26.87
C GLY A 316 0.46 40.25 26.41
N ASP A 317 1.49 40.29 27.25
CA ASP A 317 2.85 40.73 26.90
C ASP A 317 3.75 39.50 26.64
N ALA A 318 3.99 39.22 25.37
CA ALA A 318 4.84 38.11 24.97
C ALA A 318 6.32 38.35 25.30
N ALA A 319 6.84 39.59 25.26
CA ALA A 319 8.25 39.87 25.54
C ALA A 319 8.65 39.52 26.99
N ALA A 320 7.70 39.66 27.92
CA ALA A 320 7.89 39.22 29.30
C ALA A 320 8.05 37.69 29.44
N GLY A 321 7.42 36.91 28.57
CA GLY A 321 7.44 35.44 28.58
C GLY A 321 8.64 34.81 27.84
N LEU A 322 9.10 35.41 26.74
CA LEU A 322 10.18 34.84 25.90
C LEU A 322 11.46 34.43 26.66
N PRO A 323 11.95 35.16 27.68
CA PRO A 323 13.18 34.82 28.38
C PRO A 323 13.17 33.51 29.16
N VAL A 324 11.99 32.92 29.42
CA VAL A 324 11.85 31.63 30.11
C VAL A 324 11.42 30.48 29.20
N CYS A 325 11.19 30.75 27.92
CA CYS A 325 10.84 29.74 26.92
C CYS A 325 12.07 28.88 26.60
N VAL A 326 11.91 27.56 26.65
CA VAL A 326 13.00 26.60 26.39
C VAL A 326 12.76 25.86 25.08
N THR A 327 11.51 25.47 24.79
CA THR A 327 11.16 24.72 23.58
C THR A 327 10.40 25.58 22.58
N TRP A 328 10.35 25.14 21.32
CA TRP A 328 9.59 25.81 20.27
C TRP A 328 8.09 25.95 20.63
N GLU A 329 7.51 24.96 21.30
CA GLU A 329 6.13 25.02 21.81
C GLU A 329 5.94 26.11 22.85
N ASP A 330 6.95 26.34 23.72
CA ASP A 330 6.91 27.43 24.69
C ASP A 330 6.87 28.79 23.98
N PHE A 331 7.71 28.97 22.94
CA PHE A 331 7.71 30.17 22.11
C PHE A 331 6.37 30.34 21.38
N ALA A 332 5.86 29.27 20.76
CA ALA A 332 4.61 29.27 20.02
C ALA A 332 3.43 29.63 20.94
N TRP A 333 3.37 29.02 22.12
CA TRP A 333 2.29 29.26 23.08
C TRP A 333 2.29 30.72 23.54
N VAL A 334 3.45 31.29 23.88
CA VAL A 334 3.53 32.70 24.30
C VAL A 334 3.01 33.64 23.22
N TYR A 335 3.44 33.50 21.96
CA TYR A 335 2.96 34.35 20.87
C TYR A 335 1.47 34.16 20.58
N CYS A 336 1.01 32.90 20.45
CA CYS A 336 -0.39 32.59 20.18
C CYS A 336 -1.31 33.08 21.30
N ARG A 337 -0.93 32.85 22.56
CA ARG A 337 -1.69 33.28 23.74
C ARG A 337 -1.77 34.80 23.82
N SER A 338 -0.65 35.52 23.66
CA SER A 338 -0.65 36.98 23.68
C SER A 338 -1.44 37.58 22.52
N TRP A 339 -1.40 36.96 21.34
CA TRP A 339 -2.21 37.39 20.19
C TRP A 339 -3.71 37.19 20.45
N LEU A 340 -4.11 36.01 20.94
CA LEU A 340 -5.51 35.69 21.26
C LEU A 340 -6.06 36.66 22.32
N GLU A 341 -5.27 36.95 23.36
CA GLU A 341 -5.68 37.85 24.42
C GLU A 341 -5.79 39.31 23.97
N SER A 342 -4.88 39.74 23.08
CA SER A 342 -4.94 41.07 22.48
C SER A 342 -6.14 41.21 21.53
N TRP A 343 -6.48 40.15 20.79
CA TRP A 343 -7.67 40.13 19.94
C TRP A 343 -8.95 40.17 20.77
N ALA A 344 -9.07 39.36 21.83
CA ALA A 344 -10.25 39.28 22.69
C ALA A 344 -10.67 40.65 23.23
N MET A 345 -9.69 41.44 23.70
CA MET A 345 -9.92 42.80 24.20
C MET A 345 -10.43 43.79 23.13
N ARG A 346 -10.04 43.61 21.86
CA ARG A 346 -10.48 44.47 20.75
C ARG A 346 -11.87 44.06 20.25
N ALA A 347 -12.14 42.76 20.17
CA ALA A 347 -13.40 42.23 19.67
C ALA A 347 -14.57 42.58 20.59
N THR A 348 -14.35 42.55 21.91
CA THR A 348 -15.35 42.95 22.92
C THR A 348 -14.78 44.05 23.82
N PRO A 349 -14.82 45.32 23.41
CA PRO A 349 -14.29 46.42 24.22
C PRO A 349 -15.06 46.54 25.55
N PRO A 350 -14.39 46.88 26.67
CA PRO A 350 -15.05 47.06 27.96
C PRO A 350 -16.04 48.23 27.94
N GLU A 351 -17.19 48.05 28.58
CA GLU A 351 -18.18 49.12 28.76
C GLU A 351 -17.64 50.16 29.75
N ALA A 352 -17.71 51.45 29.39
CA ALA A 352 -17.20 52.51 30.24
C ALA A 352 -17.98 52.56 31.57
N GLN A 353 -17.27 52.50 32.70
CA GLN A 353 -17.90 52.67 34.00
C GLN A 353 -18.29 54.14 34.20
N ALA A 354 -19.48 54.40 34.75
CA ALA A 354 -19.93 55.76 34.99
C ALA A 354 -19.00 56.47 35.99
N ALA A 355 -18.58 57.70 35.68
CA ALA A 355 -17.65 58.46 36.52
C ALA A 355 -18.14 58.69 37.97
N ALA A 356 -19.46 58.58 38.21
CA ALA A 356 -20.06 58.69 39.54
C ALA A 356 -19.80 57.46 40.43
N ASP A 357 -19.50 56.30 39.83
CA ASP A 357 -19.29 55.03 40.54
C ASP A 357 -17.80 54.74 40.80
N LEU A 358 -16.90 55.62 40.33
CA LEU A 358 -15.45 55.49 40.51
C LEU A 358 -14.95 56.21 41.76
N VAL A 359 -14.00 55.59 42.44
CA VAL A 359 -13.23 56.27 43.51
C VAL A 359 -12.45 57.43 42.88
N PRO A 360 -12.51 58.65 43.43
CA PRO A 360 -11.75 59.78 42.88
C PRO A 360 -10.25 59.46 42.78
N GLY A 361 -9.66 59.68 41.61
CA GLY A 361 -8.25 59.34 41.34
C GLY A 361 -7.28 59.97 42.37
N ASP A 362 -7.55 61.19 42.82
CA ASP A 362 -6.76 61.87 43.85
C ASP A 362 -6.75 61.11 45.19
N ALA A 363 -7.86 60.44 45.54
CA ALA A 363 -7.95 59.63 46.75
C ALA A 363 -7.12 58.34 46.64
N VAL A 364 -7.11 57.71 45.46
CA VAL A 364 -6.29 56.53 45.15
C VAL A 364 -4.81 56.91 45.11
N MET A 365 -4.45 58.01 44.45
CA MET A 365 -3.09 58.53 44.41
C MET A 365 -2.58 58.83 45.83
N ALA A 366 -3.40 59.51 46.65
CA ALA A 366 -3.06 59.79 48.04
C ALA A 366 -2.89 58.50 48.87
N ALA A 367 -3.63 57.43 48.55
CA ALA A 367 -3.46 56.13 49.20
C ALA A 367 -2.15 55.45 48.78
N LEU A 368 -1.82 55.41 47.48
CA LEU A 368 -0.56 54.83 46.98
C LEU A 368 0.67 55.55 47.55
N VAL A 369 0.63 56.88 47.62
CA VAL A 369 1.70 57.69 48.23
C VAL A 369 1.85 57.38 49.72
N ARG A 370 0.74 57.18 50.46
CA ARG A 370 0.79 56.73 51.87
C ARG A 370 1.40 55.33 52.01
N CYS A 371 1.24 54.47 51.02
CA CYS A 371 1.85 53.15 50.97
C CYS A 371 3.32 53.16 50.49
N GLY A 372 3.93 54.33 50.31
CA GLY A 372 5.35 54.46 49.95
C GLY A 372 5.65 54.40 48.45
N VAL A 373 4.63 54.47 47.59
CA VAL A 373 4.83 54.62 46.13
C VAL A 373 5.25 56.07 45.84
N ALA A 374 6.29 56.25 45.02
CA ALA A 374 6.74 57.58 44.60
C ALA A 374 5.59 58.36 43.92
N GLN A 375 5.49 59.66 44.20
CA GLN A 375 4.32 60.46 43.81
C GLN A 375 4.10 60.50 42.28
N ASP A 376 5.17 60.55 41.51
CA ASP A 376 5.19 60.47 40.05
C ASP A 376 4.72 59.11 39.54
N VAL A 377 5.19 58.02 40.14
CA VAL A 377 4.75 56.65 39.82
C VAL A 377 3.28 56.45 40.17
N ALA A 378 2.85 56.90 41.35
CA ALA A 378 1.46 56.82 41.81
C ALA A 378 0.52 57.59 40.88
N LYS A 379 0.93 58.79 40.44
CA LYS A 379 0.18 59.59 39.47
C LYS A 379 0.04 58.86 38.13
N ASN A 380 1.15 58.38 37.56
CA ASN A 380 1.13 57.67 36.28
C ASN A 380 0.30 56.38 36.35
N SER A 381 0.38 55.63 37.46
CA SER A 381 -0.43 54.43 37.68
C SER A 381 -1.92 54.73 37.77
N VAL A 382 -2.32 55.78 38.49
CA VAL A 382 -3.73 56.18 38.59
C VAL A 382 -4.24 56.71 37.26
N GLU A 383 -3.48 57.54 36.55
CA GLU A 383 -3.86 58.02 35.22
C GLU A 383 -4.00 56.87 34.22
N GLY A 384 -3.09 55.88 34.26
CA GLY A 384 -3.17 54.66 33.46
C GLY A 384 -4.41 53.82 33.78
N ALA A 385 -4.65 53.51 35.06
CA ALA A 385 -5.82 52.76 35.51
C ALA A 385 -7.14 53.47 35.16
N MET A 386 -7.24 54.78 35.37
CA MET A 386 -8.42 55.57 35.03
C MET A 386 -8.67 55.61 33.53
N SER A 387 -7.61 55.63 32.71
CA SER A 387 -7.74 55.53 31.25
C SER A 387 -8.34 54.20 30.80
N VAL A 388 -8.09 53.11 31.53
CA VAL A 388 -8.64 51.77 31.23
C VAL A 388 -10.13 51.70 31.59
N VAL A 389 -10.50 52.21 32.77
CA VAL A 389 -11.87 52.07 33.30
C VAL A 389 -12.86 53.08 32.70
N THR A 390 -12.40 54.25 32.26
CA THR A 390 -13.26 55.30 31.67
C THR A 390 -13.36 55.22 30.14
N CYS A 391 -12.61 54.34 29.49
CA CYS A 391 -12.56 54.19 28.03
C CYS A 391 -12.39 55.53 27.26
N GLY A 392 -11.57 56.46 27.80
CA GLY A 392 -11.49 57.85 27.34
C GLY A 392 -11.14 58.01 25.85
N GLY A 393 -12.05 58.65 25.09
CA GLY A 393 -12.03 58.83 23.63
C GLY A 393 -10.95 59.73 23.03
N GLY A 394 -9.77 59.85 23.65
CA GLY A 394 -8.65 60.60 23.11
C GLY A 394 -7.37 59.77 23.12
N GLY A 395 -7.11 59.01 22.05
CA GLY A 395 -5.80 58.46 21.64
C GLY A 395 -5.02 57.55 22.61
N GLY A 396 -4.87 57.91 23.88
CA GLY A 396 -4.03 57.25 24.88
C GLY A 396 -4.59 55.98 25.48
N GLY A 397 -5.92 55.81 25.54
CA GLY A 397 -6.55 54.56 26.01
C GLY A 397 -6.33 53.37 25.06
N ARG A 398 -6.09 53.64 23.77
CA ARG A 398 -5.67 52.62 22.79
C ARG A 398 -4.17 52.31 22.88
N ALA A 399 -3.33 53.29 23.25
CA ALA A 399 -1.88 53.15 23.28
C ALA A 399 -1.36 52.16 24.34
N TYR A 400 -2.05 51.99 25.48
CA TYR A 400 -1.70 51.00 26.49
C TYR A 400 -2.03 49.55 26.08
N MET A 401 -2.85 49.35 25.05
CA MET A 401 -3.25 48.02 24.58
C MET A 401 -2.25 47.40 23.60
N THR A 402 -1.27 48.15 23.05
CA THR A 402 -0.68 47.88 21.72
C THR A 402 0.82 47.60 21.62
N ASP A 403 1.56 47.25 22.67
CA ASP A 403 3.04 47.29 22.58
C ASP A 403 3.78 45.95 22.38
N LEU A 404 3.25 45.04 21.55
CA LEU A 404 4.11 43.99 20.98
C LEU A 404 3.74 43.57 19.55
N LEU A 405 2.47 43.66 19.21
CA LEU A 405 2.01 43.55 17.83
C LEU A 405 1.75 44.97 17.39
N ASP A 406 2.57 45.53 16.50
CA ASP A 406 2.21 46.73 15.74
C ASP A 406 0.71 46.67 15.42
N ASP A 407 -0.04 47.76 15.54
CA ASP A 407 -1.46 47.79 15.11
C ASP A 407 -1.62 47.23 13.69
N ALA A 408 -0.57 47.33 12.88
CA ALA A 408 -0.46 46.71 11.57
C ALA A 408 -0.27 45.17 11.60
N ALA A 409 0.49 44.60 12.54
CA ALA A 409 0.74 43.15 12.66
C ALA A 409 -0.45 42.38 13.25
N ALA A 410 -1.13 42.93 14.25
CA ALA A 410 -2.37 42.36 14.77
C ALA A 410 -3.52 42.40 13.74
N ALA A 411 -3.50 43.37 12.82
CA ALA A 411 -4.43 43.50 11.70
C ALA A 411 -4.07 42.62 10.47
N ARG A 412 -2.87 42.02 10.41
CA ARG A 412 -2.38 41.22 9.27
C ARG A 412 -2.84 39.75 9.27
N GLY A 413 -3.68 39.33 10.23
CA GLY A 413 -4.17 37.95 10.36
C GLY A 413 -3.22 37.04 11.15
N PHE A 414 -3.77 35.96 11.74
CA PHE A 414 -3.02 35.06 12.62
C PHE A 414 -1.90 34.33 11.86
N GLY A 415 -2.17 33.86 10.64
CA GLY A 415 -1.19 33.11 9.85
C GLY A 415 0.07 33.90 9.48
N VAL A 416 -0.06 35.21 9.22
CA VAL A 416 1.09 36.08 8.88
C VAL A 416 1.97 36.31 10.11
N LEU A 417 1.35 36.57 11.26
CA LEU A 417 2.05 36.73 12.53
C LEU A 417 2.80 35.45 12.92
N PHE A 418 2.12 34.30 12.80
CA PHE A 418 2.72 33.00 13.06
C PHE A 418 3.94 32.76 12.18
N ALA A 419 3.84 33.03 10.88
CA ALA A 419 4.96 32.88 9.96
C ALA A 419 6.15 33.81 10.29
N GLN A 420 5.88 35.06 10.65
CA GLN A 420 6.94 36.04 10.92
C GLN A 420 7.81 35.68 12.13
N HIS A 421 7.22 35.14 13.20
CA HIS A 421 7.97 34.87 14.43
C HIS A 421 8.34 33.40 14.62
N LEU A 422 7.49 32.47 14.17
CA LEU A 422 7.67 31.04 14.43
C LEU A 422 8.19 30.26 13.21
N MET A 423 8.12 30.84 12.01
CA MET A 423 8.73 30.30 10.77
C MET A 423 9.98 31.03 10.31
N ALA A 424 10.45 32.02 11.07
CA ALA A 424 11.74 32.63 10.80
C ALA A 424 12.86 31.58 10.88
N ALA A 425 13.87 31.70 10.02
CA ALA A 425 14.98 30.73 9.95
C ALA A 425 15.67 30.53 11.31
N GLU A 426 15.79 31.60 12.10
CA GLU A 426 16.36 31.55 13.46
C GLU A 426 15.48 30.77 14.44
N ALA A 427 14.15 30.95 14.39
CA ALA A 427 13.21 30.23 15.23
C ALA A 427 13.18 28.73 14.89
N MET A 428 13.21 28.41 13.59
CA MET A 428 13.24 27.04 13.10
C MET A 428 14.57 26.34 13.39
N ALA A 429 15.70 27.04 13.33
CA ALA A 429 17.00 26.49 13.71
C ALA A 429 17.05 26.09 15.19
N ASN A 430 16.31 26.81 16.04
CA ASN A 430 16.18 26.53 17.47
C ASN A 430 15.07 25.51 17.80
N ALA A 431 14.32 25.02 16.80
CA ALA A 431 13.18 24.14 17.02
C ALA A 431 13.55 22.66 17.29
N GLY A 432 14.84 22.34 17.32
CA GLY A 432 15.37 21.01 17.64
C GLY A 432 16.27 20.45 16.54
N PRO A 433 16.54 19.13 16.56
CA PRO A 433 17.29 18.43 15.51
C PRO A 433 16.61 18.53 14.14
N ALA A 434 17.36 18.35 13.05
CA ALA A 434 16.85 18.46 11.68
C ALA A 434 15.60 17.59 11.39
N ALA A 435 15.46 16.43 12.05
CA ALA A 435 14.27 15.59 11.97
C ALA A 435 13.02 16.31 12.52
N VAL A 436 13.13 16.88 13.71
CA VAL A 436 12.06 17.63 14.36
C VAL A 436 11.76 18.91 13.58
N GLN A 437 12.78 19.62 13.06
CA GLN A 437 12.59 20.84 12.26
C GLN A 437 11.70 20.61 11.03
N ALA A 438 11.89 19.49 10.32
CA ALA A 438 11.05 19.12 9.17
C ALA A 438 9.58 18.93 9.57
N VAL A 439 9.34 18.25 10.70
CA VAL A 439 7.98 18.06 11.24
C VAL A 439 7.37 19.38 11.71
N ARG A 440 8.15 20.28 12.32
CA ARG A 440 7.68 21.64 12.69
C ARG A 440 7.29 22.47 11.48
N GLN A 441 8.00 22.33 10.36
CA GLN A 441 7.62 22.99 9.11
C GLN A 441 6.29 22.44 8.57
N ILE A 442 5.97 21.16 8.77
CA ILE A 442 4.65 20.62 8.44
C ILE A 442 3.57 21.24 9.35
N GLN A 443 3.79 21.22 10.67
CA GLN A 443 2.88 21.82 11.65
C GLN A 443 2.59 23.30 11.34
N ALA A 444 3.62 24.03 10.92
CA ALA A 444 3.50 25.41 10.48
C ALA A 444 2.49 25.65 9.37
N LEU A 445 2.60 24.84 8.31
CA LEU A 445 1.83 24.98 7.10
C LEU A 445 0.37 24.58 7.38
N LEU A 446 0.15 23.58 8.24
CA LEU A 446 -1.16 23.24 8.79
C LEU A 446 -1.77 24.42 9.56
N ILE A 447 -1.01 25.04 10.48
CA ILE A 447 -1.47 26.20 11.27
C ILE A 447 -1.80 27.41 10.39
N ARG A 448 -1.05 27.63 9.31
CA ARG A 448 -1.33 28.69 8.36
C ARG A 448 -2.59 28.42 7.51
N GLY A 449 -2.92 27.14 7.29
CA GLY A 449 -4.05 26.72 6.45
C GLY A 449 -3.74 26.71 4.95
N ASP A 450 -2.47 26.76 4.55
CA ASP A 450 -2.02 26.81 3.17
C ASP A 450 -1.86 25.40 2.58
N MET A 451 -2.97 24.73 2.28
CA MET A 451 -2.95 23.33 1.82
C MET A 451 -2.11 23.13 0.57
N HIS A 452 -2.21 24.01 -0.44
CA HIS A 452 -1.43 23.85 -1.67
C HIS A 452 0.10 23.87 -1.45
N VAL A 453 0.58 24.72 -0.53
CA VAL A 453 2.00 24.81 -0.19
C VAL A 453 2.44 23.60 0.62
N LEU A 454 1.61 23.17 1.59
CA LEU A 454 1.82 21.93 2.33
C LEU A 454 1.98 20.74 1.38
N MET A 455 1.08 20.57 0.42
CA MET A 455 1.16 19.51 -0.59
C MET A 455 2.45 19.57 -1.40
N ALA A 456 2.85 20.75 -1.85
CA ALA A 456 4.07 20.93 -2.63
C ALA A 456 5.33 20.59 -1.82
N ASP A 457 5.36 20.99 -0.54
CA ASP A 457 6.49 20.73 0.35
C ASP A 457 6.58 19.24 0.75
N LEU A 458 5.44 18.58 1.04
CA LEU A 458 5.41 17.13 1.29
C LEU A 458 5.91 16.33 0.09
N CYS A 459 5.43 16.66 -1.12
CA CYS A 459 5.94 16.01 -2.34
C CYS A 459 7.45 16.24 -2.51
N ARG A 460 7.92 17.48 -2.33
CA ARG A 460 9.34 17.83 -2.50
C ARG A 460 10.23 17.10 -1.49
N MET A 461 9.78 16.98 -0.23
CA MET A 461 10.53 16.24 0.80
C MET A 461 10.72 14.77 0.41
N ILE A 462 9.72 14.16 -0.22
CA ILE A 462 9.82 12.76 -0.66
C ILE A 462 10.63 12.63 -1.96
N GLU A 463 10.46 13.54 -2.92
CA GLU A 463 11.22 13.50 -4.18
C GLU A 463 12.72 13.72 -3.98
N THR A 464 13.09 14.65 -3.09
CA THR A 464 14.50 14.86 -2.71
C THR A 464 15.07 13.63 -2.01
N SER A 465 14.28 12.96 -1.18
CA SER A 465 14.68 11.72 -0.51
C SER A 465 15.03 10.58 -1.47
N GLN A 466 14.45 10.54 -2.67
CA GLN A 466 14.64 9.48 -3.67
C GLN A 466 15.81 9.75 -4.64
N ARG A 467 16.08 11.02 -4.97
CA ARG A 467 17.19 11.38 -5.89
C ARG A 467 18.57 11.06 -5.33
N ASP A 468 18.72 11.15 -4.01
CA ASP A 468 19.98 10.85 -3.35
C ASP A 468 20.26 9.33 -3.27
N ASP A 469 19.23 8.47 -3.29
CA ASP A 469 19.42 7.01 -3.34
C ASP A 469 19.90 6.52 -4.72
N GLY A 470 19.47 7.17 -5.81
CA GLY A 470 19.98 6.91 -7.16
C GLY A 470 21.45 7.31 -7.34
N ALA A 471 21.89 8.39 -6.68
CA ALA A 471 23.29 8.81 -6.71
C ALA A 471 24.22 7.86 -5.91
N ILE A 472 23.70 7.19 -4.87
CA ILE A 472 24.46 6.23 -4.07
C ILE A 472 24.57 4.87 -4.77
N SER A 473 23.53 4.43 -5.51
CA SER A 473 23.60 3.20 -6.32
C SER A 473 24.52 3.35 -7.54
N ASP A 474 24.53 4.53 -8.18
CA ASP A 474 25.44 4.82 -9.31
C ASP A 474 26.90 5.00 -8.86
N ALA A 475 27.15 5.51 -7.65
CA ALA A 475 28.50 5.66 -7.09
C ALA A 475 29.15 4.32 -6.70
N ALA A 476 28.36 3.28 -6.37
CA ALA A 476 28.87 1.94 -6.10
C ALA A 476 29.31 1.18 -7.36
N GLY A 477 28.83 1.59 -8.55
CA GLY A 477 29.22 1.04 -9.84
C GLY A 477 30.39 1.75 -10.54
N ALA A 478 30.78 2.94 -10.07
CA ALA A 478 31.73 3.82 -10.75
C ALA A 478 32.90 4.27 -9.86
N ALA A 479 33.59 3.34 -9.21
CA ALA A 479 34.92 3.60 -8.65
C ALA A 479 35.99 3.50 -9.75
N GLY A 480 36.11 4.56 -10.56
CA GLY A 480 37.15 4.66 -11.60
C GLY A 480 37.20 6.00 -12.33
N GLY A 481 37.78 7.02 -11.69
CA GLY A 481 38.22 8.26 -12.36
C GLY A 481 37.59 9.54 -11.81
N GLY A 482 38.37 10.32 -11.05
CA GLY A 482 37.94 11.60 -10.50
C GLY A 482 38.07 12.76 -11.47
N ILE A 483 37.13 13.71 -11.41
CA ILE A 483 37.28 15.09 -11.91
C ILE A 483 36.58 16.04 -10.91
N LEU A 484 37.32 17.09 -10.53
CA LEU A 484 36.89 18.26 -9.76
C LEU A 484 36.03 19.19 -10.64
N ILE A 485 34.89 19.67 -10.13
CA ILE A 485 34.27 20.93 -10.58
C ILE A 485 33.76 21.71 -9.36
N GLU A 486 34.42 22.83 -9.07
CA GLU A 486 33.91 23.93 -8.25
C GLU A 486 32.94 24.80 -9.06
N GLY A 487 31.86 25.29 -8.43
CA GLY A 487 30.99 26.34 -8.98
C GLY A 487 29.62 26.38 -8.31
N GLY A 488 29.40 27.37 -7.43
CA GLY A 488 28.28 27.44 -6.48
C GLY A 488 26.94 27.96 -6.99
N GLY A 489 25.92 27.82 -6.13
CA GLY A 489 24.58 28.39 -6.28
C GLY A 489 23.60 27.80 -5.26
N GLY A 490 23.46 28.48 -4.11
CA GLY A 490 22.66 28.14 -2.92
C GLY A 490 21.42 27.26 -3.06
N GLY A 491 21.37 26.19 -2.27
CA GLY A 491 20.16 25.39 -2.09
C GLY A 491 20.39 23.98 -1.56
N SER A 492 21.29 23.76 -0.59
CA SER A 492 21.37 22.47 0.11
C SER A 492 22.16 22.65 1.41
N ALA A 493 21.47 22.91 2.52
CA ALA A 493 22.08 23.05 3.84
C ALA A 493 21.18 22.48 4.97
N LEU A 494 20.35 21.47 4.66
CA LEU A 494 19.39 20.89 5.62
C LEU A 494 19.61 19.39 5.92
N PHE A 495 20.59 18.74 5.30
CA PHE A 495 20.88 17.32 5.54
C PHE A 495 22.32 17.16 6.03
N GLY A 496 22.45 17.07 7.36
CA GLY A 496 23.71 16.79 8.03
C GLY A 496 24.12 15.32 7.89
N SER A 497 25.42 15.10 7.73
CA SER A 497 26.07 13.79 7.63
C SER A 497 25.79 12.91 8.85
N GLY A 498 24.80 12.01 8.72
CA GLY A 498 24.55 10.86 9.58
C GLY A 498 24.74 9.56 8.78
N GLY A 499 25.10 8.45 9.44
CA GLY A 499 25.34 7.17 8.77
C GLY A 499 24.17 6.74 7.88
N CYS A 500 24.49 6.19 6.70
CA CYS A 500 23.55 5.92 5.60
C CYS A 500 22.27 5.18 5.97
N GLY A 501 22.29 4.29 6.98
CA GLY A 501 21.12 3.56 7.45
C GLY A 501 20.14 4.39 8.30
N ALA A 502 20.65 5.26 9.18
CA ALA A 502 19.80 6.08 10.06
C ALA A 502 19.04 7.17 9.28
N ASP A 503 19.62 7.64 8.17
CA ASP A 503 18.98 8.63 7.30
C ASP A 503 17.91 7.99 6.38
N LEU A 504 18.05 6.69 6.05
CA LEU A 504 17.03 5.95 5.29
C LEU A 504 15.77 5.71 6.14
N GLU A 505 15.91 5.22 7.36
CA GLU A 505 14.78 5.00 8.27
C GLU A 505 14.05 6.31 8.62
N ARG A 506 14.80 7.42 8.77
CA ARG A 506 14.21 8.75 8.96
C ARG A 506 13.39 9.18 7.75
N ARG A 507 13.94 9.03 6.54
CA ARG A 507 13.22 9.34 5.29
C ARG A 507 11.93 8.54 5.20
N GLN A 508 11.96 7.26 5.54
CA GLN A 508 10.78 6.38 5.55
C GLN A 508 9.68 6.86 6.51
N ARG A 509 10.03 7.26 7.75
CA ARG A 509 9.05 7.78 8.70
C ARG A 509 8.37 9.06 8.22
N ILE A 510 9.13 9.95 7.57
CA ILE A 510 8.57 11.17 6.97
C ILE A 510 7.66 10.84 5.78
N CYS A 511 8.05 9.89 4.92
CA CYS A 511 7.20 9.40 3.84
C CYS A 511 5.89 8.78 4.37
N ALA A 512 5.96 7.97 5.43
CA ALA A 512 4.80 7.38 6.08
C ALA A 512 3.88 8.46 6.69
N LEU A 513 4.44 9.44 7.41
CA LEU A 513 3.70 10.58 7.95
C LEU A 513 2.98 11.33 6.82
N ALA A 514 3.69 11.68 5.75
CA ALA A 514 3.12 12.40 4.63
C ALA A 514 2.00 11.60 3.96
N ALA A 515 2.23 10.34 3.59
CA ALA A 515 1.22 9.49 2.96
C ALA A 515 -0.08 9.38 3.78
N HIS A 516 0.03 9.08 5.07
CA HIS A 516 -1.14 8.93 5.93
C HIS A 516 -1.82 10.27 6.23
N MET A 517 -1.05 11.36 6.39
CA MET A 517 -1.63 12.69 6.60
C MET A 517 -2.44 13.15 5.39
N LEU A 518 -2.01 12.81 4.18
CA LEU A 518 -2.75 13.10 2.95
C LEU A 518 -4.03 12.29 2.85
N LEU A 519 -3.99 11.01 3.23
CA LEU A 519 -5.19 10.19 3.33
C LEU A 519 -6.18 10.77 4.35
N ALA A 520 -5.70 11.21 5.52
CA ALA A 520 -6.52 11.83 6.55
C ALA A 520 -7.12 13.18 6.09
N LEU A 521 -6.34 14.07 5.48
CA LEU A 521 -6.82 15.34 4.93
C LEU A 521 -7.83 15.14 3.78
N GLY A 522 -7.61 14.12 2.96
CA GLY A 522 -8.52 13.73 1.89
C GLY A 522 -9.86 13.21 2.42
N ALA A 523 -9.81 12.39 3.47
CA ALA A 523 -10.98 11.92 4.19
C ALA A 523 -11.79 13.04 4.87
N LEU A 524 -11.10 14.01 5.47
CA LEU A 524 -11.72 15.19 6.08
C LEU A 524 -12.34 16.16 5.04
N GLY A 525 -12.02 15.97 3.75
CA GLY A 525 -12.54 16.80 2.65
C GLY A 525 -11.78 18.12 2.45
N GLU A 526 -10.61 18.29 3.07
CA GLU A 526 -9.79 19.52 2.98
C GLU A 526 -8.96 19.60 1.68
N LEU A 527 -8.80 18.49 0.96
CA LEU A 527 -8.08 18.46 -0.32
C LEU A 527 -8.91 18.98 -1.51
N VAL A 528 -10.24 19.03 -1.37
CA VAL A 528 -11.17 19.51 -2.41
C VAL A 528 -11.95 20.71 -1.85
N PRO A 529 -11.69 21.95 -2.32
CA PRO A 529 -12.31 23.15 -1.78
C PRO A 529 -13.81 23.14 -2.06
N GLN A 530 -14.58 23.52 -1.03
CA GLN A 530 -16.05 23.47 -1.04
C GLN A 530 -16.70 24.63 -1.82
N THR A 531 -15.93 25.60 -2.34
CA THR A 531 -16.49 26.80 -2.97
C THR A 531 -15.66 27.35 -4.16
N ASN A 532 -16.40 27.71 -5.21
CA ASN A 532 -16.04 28.39 -6.47
C ASN A 532 -15.22 27.61 -7.55
N PRO A 533 -15.75 27.47 -8.79
CA PRO A 533 -15.34 26.41 -9.72
C PRO A 533 -14.10 26.67 -10.61
N ASP A 534 -13.45 27.84 -10.61
CA ASP A 534 -12.47 28.14 -11.67
C ASP A 534 -10.98 27.94 -11.27
N ILE A 535 -10.48 28.59 -10.21
CA ILE A 535 -9.06 28.49 -9.80
C ILE A 535 -8.87 27.45 -8.69
N ALA A 536 -9.77 27.44 -7.71
CA ALA A 536 -9.73 26.50 -6.59
C ALA A 536 -9.87 25.05 -7.05
N PHE A 537 -10.63 24.80 -8.11
CA PHE A 537 -10.77 23.48 -8.73
C PHE A 537 -9.46 22.96 -9.35
N LEU A 538 -8.72 23.81 -10.06
CA LEU A 538 -7.43 23.43 -10.66
C LEU A 538 -6.37 23.14 -9.59
N GLU A 539 -6.32 23.96 -8.54
CA GLU A 539 -5.43 23.73 -7.39
C GLU A 539 -5.80 22.44 -6.64
N ALA A 540 -7.09 22.17 -6.46
CA ALA A 540 -7.57 20.91 -5.89
C ALA A 540 -7.13 19.71 -6.71
N GLN A 541 -7.33 19.76 -8.03
CA GLN A 541 -6.92 18.68 -8.93
C GLN A 541 -5.40 18.47 -8.92
N ALA A 542 -4.62 19.56 -8.82
CA ALA A 542 -3.17 19.48 -8.65
C ALA A 542 -2.78 18.85 -7.30
N ASN A 543 -3.50 19.18 -6.23
CA ASN A 543 -3.30 18.60 -4.90
C ASN A 543 -3.62 17.10 -4.88
N VAL A 544 -4.72 16.67 -5.51
CA VAL A 544 -5.07 15.24 -5.64
C VAL A 544 -3.98 14.48 -6.40
N LYS A 545 -3.47 15.02 -7.52
CA LYS A 545 -2.37 14.41 -8.29
C LYS A 545 -1.09 14.28 -7.45
N LYS A 546 -0.72 15.34 -6.72
CA LYS A 546 0.41 15.34 -5.79
C LYS A 546 0.24 14.27 -4.70
N ALA A 547 -0.97 14.13 -4.17
CA ALA A 547 -1.27 13.14 -3.15
C ALA A 547 -1.17 11.70 -3.66
N HIS A 548 -1.70 11.41 -4.85
CA HIS A 548 -1.48 10.10 -5.50
C HIS A 548 -0.01 9.82 -5.74
N ARG A 549 0.78 10.84 -6.12
CA ARG A 549 2.22 10.69 -6.31
C ARG A 549 2.96 10.34 -5.00
N VAL A 550 2.59 10.96 -3.89
CA VAL A 550 3.15 10.63 -2.57
C VAL A 550 2.80 9.19 -2.17
N LEU A 551 1.54 8.78 -2.36
CA LEU A 551 1.11 7.41 -2.07
C LEU A 551 1.81 6.39 -2.97
N GLU A 552 1.97 6.67 -4.26
CA GLU A 552 2.74 5.84 -5.19
C GLU A 552 4.19 5.63 -4.70
N LEU A 553 4.86 6.70 -4.27
CA LEU A 553 6.23 6.63 -3.76
C LEU A 553 6.32 5.85 -2.44
N TYR A 554 5.34 6.03 -1.55
CA TYR A 554 5.27 5.28 -0.29
C TYR A 554 5.03 3.79 -0.54
N THR A 555 4.08 3.42 -1.41
CA THR A 555 3.80 2.02 -1.75
C THR A 555 5.02 1.36 -2.41
N ARG A 556 5.72 2.04 -3.33
CA ARG A 556 7.00 1.51 -3.87
C ARG A 556 8.06 1.33 -2.80
N ALA A 557 8.16 2.26 -1.84
CA ALA A 557 9.09 2.12 -0.73
C ALA A 557 8.77 0.91 0.16
N LEU A 558 7.48 0.56 0.36
CA LEU A 558 7.07 -0.66 1.06
C LEU A 558 7.46 -1.93 0.27
N LEU A 559 7.25 -1.94 -1.05
CA LEU A 559 7.65 -3.05 -1.92
C LEU A 559 9.17 -3.27 -1.89
N ALA A 560 9.96 -2.19 -2.00
CA ALA A 560 11.42 -2.24 -1.95
C ALA A 560 11.97 -2.74 -0.59
N GLN A 561 11.21 -2.57 0.50
CA GLN A 561 11.55 -3.07 1.84
C GLN A 561 11.16 -4.54 2.05
N GLY A 562 10.46 -5.17 1.10
CA GLY A 562 9.92 -6.52 1.27
C GLY A 562 8.69 -6.59 2.20
N LYS A 563 8.08 -5.45 2.56
CA LYS A 563 6.84 -5.39 3.35
C LYS A 563 5.61 -5.60 2.46
N LEU A 564 5.57 -6.75 1.77
CA LEU A 564 4.64 -7.01 0.68
C LEU A 564 3.17 -7.11 1.13
N THR A 565 2.92 -7.55 2.37
CA THR A 565 1.58 -7.69 2.97
C THR A 565 0.87 -6.36 3.25
N LEU A 566 1.61 -5.26 3.37
CA LEU A 566 1.04 -3.94 3.63
C LEU A 566 0.56 -3.24 2.36
N ALA A 567 1.14 -3.58 1.21
CA ALA A 567 0.86 -2.91 -0.06
C ALA A 567 -0.61 -2.96 -0.54
N PRO A 568 -1.35 -4.09 -0.42
CA PRO A 568 -2.75 -4.20 -0.86
C PRO A 568 -3.65 -3.06 -0.40
N ARG A 569 -3.49 -2.61 0.85
CA ARG A 569 -4.34 -1.59 1.48
C ARG A 569 -4.25 -0.25 0.74
N TYR A 570 -3.05 0.12 0.31
CA TYR A 570 -2.80 1.41 -0.34
C TYR A 570 -3.11 1.39 -1.85
N LEU A 571 -3.05 0.21 -2.48
CA LEU A 571 -3.31 0.05 -3.91
C LEU A 571 -4.74 0.46 -4.28
N CYS A 572 -5.70 0.28 -3.38
CA CYS A 572 -7.10 0.57 -3.65
C CYS A 572 -7.40 2.07 -3.86
N VAL A 573 -6.63 2.97 -3.22
CA VAL A 573 -6.82 4.43 -3.32
C VAL A 573 -6.08 5.03 -4.52
N LEU A 574 -5.18 4.27 -5.14
CA LEU A 574 -4.41 4.74 -6.28
C LEU A 574 -5.22 4.65 -7.59
N PRO A 575 -4.99 5.59 -8.53
CA PRO A 575 -5.67 5.58 -9.82
C PRO A 575 -5.29 4.32 -10.64
N GLY A 576 -6.22 3.82 -11.46
CA GLY A 576 -6.09 2.52 -12.14
C GLY A 576 -4.74 2.28 -12.84
N HIS A 577 -4.21 3.24 -13.60
CA HIS A 577 -2.92 3.07 -14.28
C HIS A 577 -1.73 2.87 -13.33
N VAL A 578 -1.70 3.56 -12.18
CA VAL A 578 -0.66 3.40 -11.16
C VAL A 578 -0.87 2.10 -10.39
N ARG A 579 -2.14 1.81 -10.03
CA ARG A 579 -2.53 0.56 -9.38
C ARG A 579 -2.09 -0.65 -10.21
N ASN A 580 -2.37 -0.68 -11.51
CA ASN A 580 -1.97 -1.77 -12.40
C ASN A 580 -0.45 -2.00 -12.40
N SER A 581 0.33 -0.92 -12.47
CA SER A 581 1.79 -0.98 -12.44
C SER A 581 2.31 -1.56 -11.12
N LEU A 582 1.80 -1.09 -9.99
CA LEU A 582 2.27 -1.52 -8.67
C LEU A 582 1.74 -2.92 -8.28
N CYS A 583 0.52 -3.27 -8.69
CA CYS A 583 0.01 -4.64 -8.57
C CYS A 583 0.90 -5.60 -9.36
N SER A 584 1.31 -5.24 -10.58
CA SER A 584 2.22 -6.06 -11.38
C SER A 584 3.58 -6.22 -10.70
N GLU A 585 4.14 -5.14 -10.14
CA GLU A 585 5.40 -5.17 -9.37
C GLU A 585 5.30 -6.05 -8.12
N LEU A 586 4.20 -5.94 -7.36
CA LEU A 586 3.91 -6.78 -6.20
C LEU A 586 3.84 -8.27 -6.58
N LEU A 587 3.07 -8.60 -7.61
CA LEU A 587 2.92 -9.97 -8.11
C LEU A 587 4.24 -10.50 -8.66
N GLU A 588 5.06 -9.67 -9.30
CA GLU A 588 6.40 -10.04 -9.78
C GLU A 588 7.34 -10.40 -8.63
N LEU A 589 7.32 -9.65 -7.51
CA LEU A 589 8.13 -9.93 -6.32
C LEU A 589 7.74 -11.27 -5.66
N TYR A 590 6.44 -11.54 -5.52
CA TYR A 590 5.97 -12.85 -5.04
C TYR A 590 6.32 -13.96 -6.04
N THR A 591 6.20 -13.69 -7.34
CA THR A 591 6.54 -14.66 -8.39
C THR A 591 8.03 -14.99 -8.39
N LYS A 592 8.93 -14.02 -8.15
CA LYS A 592 10.38 -14.29 -8.01
C LYS A 592 10.65 -15.23 -6.83
N ASN A 593 10.06 -14.97 -5.67
CA ASN A 593 10.18 -15.85 -4.50
C ASN A 593 9.62 -17.26 -4.80
N PHE A 594 8.54 -17.34 -5.57
CA PHE A 594 7.90 -18.59 -5.99
C PHE A 594 8.74 -19.39 -7.01
N LEU A 595 9.58 -18.73 -7.81
CA LEU A 595 10.37 -19.36 -8.87
C LEU A 595 11.82 -19.69 -8.48
N ASP A 596 12.44 -18.99 -7.53
CA ASP A 596 13.86 -19.14 -7.15
C ASP A 596 14.19 -20.46 -6.39
N VAL A 597 13.18 -21.26 -6.03
CA VAL A 597 13.34 -22.51 -5.28
C VAL A 597 14.07 -23.61 -6.09
N ASP A 598 14.08 -23.53 -7.43
CA ASP A 598 14.46 -24.67 -8.31
C ASP A 598 15.81 -24.57 -9.04
N ALA A 599 16.63 -23.52 -8.83
CA ALA A 599 17.96 -23.45 -9.45
C ALA A 599 18.94 -24.57 -9.00
N SER A 600 18.52 -25.45 -8.07
CA SER A 600 19.35 -26.53 -7.51
C SER A 600 18.90 -27.97 -7.84
N THR A 601 17.78 -28.18 -8.54
CA THR A 601 17.08 -29.50 -8.56
C THR A 601 16.61 -30.04 -9.91
N ALA A 602 16.86 -29.38 -11.05
CA ALA A 602 16.49 -29.94 -12.36
C ALA A 602 17.18 -31.32 -12.64
N PRO A 603 16.48 -32.31 -13.21
CA PRO A 603 17.02 -33.66 -13.43
C PRO A 603 18.13 -33.62 -14.49
N ARG A 604 19.37 -33.94 -14.08
CA ARG A 604 20.47 -34.19 -15.02
C ARG A 604 20.31 -35.56 -15.67
N ALA A 605 20.26 -35.60 -17.00
CA ALA A 605 20.49 -36.81 -17.78
C ALA A 605 21.90 -37.38 -17.48
N PRO A 606 22.10 -38.71 -17.46
CA PRO A 606 23.34 -39.32 -17.04
C PRO A 606 24.34 -39.35 -18.20
N ASP A 607 25.53 -38.76 -18.04
CA ASP A 607 26.70 -39.22 -18.77
C ASP A 607 27.99 -38.95 -17.98
N GLY A 608 28.90 -39.94 -18.04
CA GLY A 608 30.06 -40.06 -17.18
C GLY A 608 31.34 -39.41 -17.68
N ILE A 609 32.34 -39.52 -16.78
CA ILE A 609 33.80 -39.33 -16.93
C ILE A 609 34.33 -37.89 -16.75
N GLY A 610 34.54 -37.53 -15.46
CA GLY A 610 35.79 -37.06 -14.84
C GLY A 610 36.60 -35.87 -15.43
N ILE A 611 36.74 -34.79 -14.65
CA ILE A 611 37.91 -34.45 -13.79
C ILE A 611 37.82 -33.00 -13.26
N ALA A 612 37.99 -32.87 -11.93
CA ALA A 612 38.50 -31.78 -11.07
C ALA A 612 38.43 -30.28 -11.51
N ASN A 613 37.80 -29.44 -10.66
CA ASN A 613 38.56 -28.45 -9.86
C ASN A 613 37.74 -27.74 -8.75
N ALA A 614 38.40 -27.73 -7.59
CA ALA A 614 38.36 -26.90 -6.38
C ALA A 614 37.37 -25.72 -6.21
N ASP A 615 36.52 -25.89 -5.19
CA ASP A 615 36.10 -24.98 -4.11
C ASP A 615 36.70 -23.56 -4.02
N VAL A 616 35.83 -22.57 -3.73
CA VAL A 616 35.85 -21.80 -2.45
C VAL A 616 34.44 -21.22 -2.15
N ASN A 617 33.91 -21.58 -0.97
CA ASN A 617 32.82 -20.95 -0.17
C ASN A 617 31.33 -21.13 -0.56
N ARG A 618 30.76 -22.30 -0.22
CA ARG A 618 29.41 -22.39 0.41
C ARG A 618 29.44 -23.43 1.53
N ARG A 619 29.32 -22.98 2.78
CA ARG A 619 29.29 -23.84 3.96
C ARG A 619 27.89 -24.43 4.17
N HIS A 620 27.82 -25.76 4.02
CA HIS A 620 27.04 -26.73 4.79
C HIS A 620 25.55 -26.46 5.10
N LEU A 621 24.69 -27.13 4.33
CA LEU A 621 23.58 -27.96 4.83
C LEU A 621 23.10 -28.88 3.70
N HIS A 622 23.65 -30.09 3.63
CA HIS A 622 23.13 -31.18 2.81
C HIS A 622 22.79 -32.35 3.72
N LEU A 623 21.48 -32.57 3.90
CA LEU A 623 20.82 -33.86 4.11
C LEU A 623 19.30 -33.59 4.12
N GLY A 624 18.65 -33.81 2.98
CA GLY A 624 17.19 -33.73 2.79
C GLY A 624 16.76 -32.83 1.64
N THR A 625 17.05 -33.16 0.38
CA THR A 625 16.94 -32.18 -0.73
C THR A 625 15.64 -32.18 -1.54
N THR A 626 14.75 -33.18 -1.40
CA THR A 626 13.44 -33.17 -2.09
C THR A 626 12.29 -32.72 -1.19
N ALA A 627 12.31 -33.13 0.08
CA ALA A 627 11.29 -32.72 1.06
C ALA A 627 11.36 -31.22 1.41
N THR A 628 12.55 -30.60 1.38
CA THR A 628 12.71 -29.16 1.66
C THR A 628 12.27 -28.28 0.50
N ALA A 629 12.42 -28.74 -0.75
CA ALA A 629 11.96 -27.99 -1.92
C ALA A 629 10.43 -27.99 -2.02
N ALA A 630 9.79 -29.15 -1.78
CA ALA A 630 8.34 -29.25 -1.71
C ALA A 630 7.74 -28.41 -0.56
N ALA A 631 8.41 -28.38 0.61
CA ALA A 631 8.00 -27.53 1.72
C ALA A 631 8.12 -26.03 1.40
N ALA A 632 9.21 -25.61 0.75
CA ALA A 632 9.40 -24.22 0.31
C ALA A 632 8.38 -23.79 -0.76
N LEU A 633 8.02 -24.70 -1.67
CA LEU A 633 6.97 -24.49 -2.66
C LEU A 633 5.59 -24.35 -2.01
N ALA A 634 5.27 -25.18 -1.01
CA ALA A 634 4.03 -25.08 -0.25
C ALA A 634 3.93 -23.75 0.54
N GLU A 635 5.03 -23.31 1.15
CA GLU A 635 5.11 -22.02 1.85
C GLU A 635 4.93 -20.84 0.89
N ALA A 636 5.54 -20.92 -0.31
CA ALA A 636 5.36 -19.91 -1.35
C ALA A 636 3.93 -19.90 -1.93
N ASP A 637 3.31 -21.07 -2.10
CA ASP A 637 1.91 -21.21 -2.51
C ASP A 637 0.97 -20.60 -1.46
N GLU A 638 1.20 -20.86 -0.18
CA GLU A 638 0.43 -20.26 0.93
C GLU A 638 0.55 -18.73 0.95
N ALA A 639 1.76 -18.20 0.75
CA ALA A 639 1.98 -16.76 0.63
C ALA A 639 1.27 -16.14 -0.58
N CYS A 640 1.27 -16.82 -1.74
CA CYS A 640 0.53 -16.42 -2.93
C CYS A 640 -1.00 -16.45 -2.71
N SER A 641 -1.53 -17.49 -2.06
CA SER A 641 -2.95 -17.57 -1.72
C SER A 641 -3.37 -16.46 -0.75
N HIS A 642 -2.54 -16.16 0.25
CA HIS A 642 -2.78 -15.10 1.22
C HIS A 642 -2.86 -13.72 0.54
N ILE A 643 -1.90 -13.39 -0.34
CA ILE A 643 -1.91 -12.07 -1.00
C ILE A 643 -3.09 -11.89 -1.96
N VAL A 644 -3.51 -12.95 -2.67
CA VAL A 644 -4.72 -12.90 -3.52
C VAL A 644 -5.97 -12.71 -2.67
N ALA A 645 -6.08 -13.40 -1.54
CA ALA A 645 -7.19 -13.22 -0.61
C ALA A 645 -7.21 -11.78 -0.04
N GLU A 646 -6.07 -11.23 0.37
CA GLU A 646 -5.97 -9.85 0.84
C GLU A 646 -6.37 -8.84 -0.26
N LEU A 647 -5.83 -8.95 -1.47
CA LEU A 647 -6.22 -8.07 -2.59
C LEU A 647 -7.72 -8.16 -2.88
N GLY A 648 -8.28 -9.37 -2.89
CA GLY A 648 -9.72 -9.60 -3.10
C GLY A 648 -10.58 -8.92 -2.02
N THR A 649 -10.25 -9.13 -0.75
CA THR A 649 -10.98 -8.51 0.37
C THR A 649 -10.96 -6.99 0.31
N TRP A 650 -9.80 -6.38 0.03
CA TRP A 650 -9.67 -4.93 -0.06
C TRP A 650 -10.39 -4.33 -1.26
N PHE A 651 -10.29 -4.94 -2.45
CA PHE A 651 -11.06 -4.48 -3.61
C PHE A 651 -12.56 -4.59 -3.40
N GLN A 652 -13.04 -5.70 -2.81
CA GLN A 652 -14.45 -5.88 -2.49
C GLN A 652 -14.96 -4.85 -1.47
N ARG A 653 -14.16 -4.54 -0.44
CA ARG A 653 -14.48 -3.47 0.53
C ARG A 653 -14.66 -2.13 -0.16
N CYS A 654 -13.76 -1.76 -1.07
CA CYS A 654 -13.89 -0.51 -1.83
C CYS A 654 -15.15 -0.45 -2.69
N VAL A 655 -15.51 -1.55 -3.35
CA VAL A 655 -16.75 -1.64 -4.13
C VAL A 655 -17.99 -1.48 -3.23
N LEU A 656 -18.01 -2.12 -2.06
CA LEU A 656 -19.11 -1.99 -1.10
C LEU A 656 -19.25 -0.55 -0.58
N LEU A 657 -18.15 0.13 -0.31
CA LEU A 657 -18.15 1.55 0.08
C LEU A 657 -18.72 2.44 -1.02
N GLN A 658 -18.30 2.23 -2.27
CA GLN A 658 -18.86 2.96 -3.42
C GLN A 658 -20.39 2.76 -3.54
N LYS A 659 -20.88 1.52 -3.38
CA LYS A 659 -22.32 1.20 -3.40
C LYS A 659 -23.08 1.88 -2.26
N ARG A 660 -22.51 1.90 -1.05
CA ARG A 660 -23.10 2.58 0.12
C ARG A 660 -23.27 4.08 -0.12
N HIS A 661 -22.26 4.72 -0.72
CA HIS A 661 -22.32 6.14 -1.07
C HIS A 661 -23.33 6.43 -2.21
N ALA A 662 -23.50 5.53 -3.18
CA ALA A 662 -24.49 5.65 -4.24
C ALA A 662 -25.94 5.50 -3.73
N GLY A 663 -26.18 4.59 -2.78
CA GLY A 663 -27.52 4.30 -2.23
C GLY A 663 -28.16 5.46 -1.45
N TYR A 664 -27.36 6.31 -0.79
CA TYR A 664 -27.85 7.50 -0.09
C TYR A 664 -28.39 8.61 -1.02
N GLY A 665 -28.03 8.58 -2.31
CA GLY A 665 -28.49 9.56 -3.30
C GLY A 665 -29.90 9.29 -3.85
N ALA A 666 -30.44 8.07 -3.69
CA ALA A 666 -31.71 7.67 -4.31
C ALA A 666 -32.95 7.88 -3.42
N SER A 667 -32.79 7.99 -2.09
CA SER A 667 -33.93 8.11 -1.15
C SER A 667 -34.18 9.52 -0.62
N ALA A 668 -33.32 10.49 -0.91
CA ALA A 668 -33.51 11.90 -0.54
C ALA A 668 -34.02 12.68 -1.76
N GLY A 669 -35.21 13.26 -1.65
CA GLY A 669 -35.88 13.99 -2.73
C GLY A 669 -34.97 15.03 -3.40
N ALA A 670 -35.07 15.10 -4.74
CA ALA A 670 -34.21 15.82 -5.67
C ALA A 670 -34.24 17.38 -5.58
N ALA A 671 -34.24 17.97 -4.39
CA ALA A 671 -34.27 19.43 -4.22
C ALA A 671 -33.27 20.03 -3.20
N GLU A 672 -32.51 19.22 -2.45
CA GLU A 672 -31.50 19.75 -1.50
C GLU A 672 -30.14 19.04 -1.56
N VAL A 673 -29.87 18.20 -2.57
CA VAL A 673 -28.61 17.48 -2.71
C VAL A 673 -27.76 18.05 -3.87
N GLU A 674 -27.55 19.37 -3.86
CA GLU A 674 -26.36 19.96 -4.49
C GLU A 674 -25.25 19.93 -3.44
N GLY A 675 -24.44 18.85 -3.43
CA GLY A 675 -23.22 18.82 -2.62
C GLY A 675 -22.94 17.54 -1.82
N THR A 676 -23.39 16.36 -2.24
CA THR A 676 -22.83 15.10 -1.71
C THR A 676 -21.39 14.97 -2.17
N ARG A 677 -20.50 15.40 -1.28
CA ARG A 677 -19.05 15.49 -1.36
C ARG A 677 -18.43 14.19 -1.93
N CYS A 678 -17.84 14.27 -3.13
CA CYS A 678 -16.89 13.27 -3.60
C CYS A 678 -15.61 13.34 -2.75
N GLY A 679 -15.48 12.46 -1.76
CA GLY A 679 -14.25 12.36 -0.97
C GLY A 679 -13.07 11.88 -1.82
N TYR A 680 -11.86 12.28 -1.43
CA TYR A 680 -10.58 11.85 -2.01
C TYR A 680 -10.38 10.31 -2.02
N LEU A 681 -11.15 9.58 -1.20
CA LEU A 681 -11.19 8.11 -1.14
C LEU A 681 -12.10 7.47 -2.21
N TRP A 682 -12.63 8.24 -3.16
CA TRP A 682 -13.40 7.65 -4.27
C TRP A 682 -12.46 6.91 -5.20
N THR A 683 -12.52 5.58 -5.15
CA THR A 683 -11.68 4.69 -5.94
C THR A 683 -12.35 4.36 -7.27
N ASP A 684 -11.57 4.04 -8.31
CA ASP A 684 -12.05 3.52 -9.60
C ASP A 684 -11.98 1.99 -9.65
N VAL A 685 -12.01 1.34 -8.47
CA VAL A 685 -11.94 -0.12 -8.35
C VAL A 685 -13.25 -0.74 -8.84
N SER A 686 -13.13 -1.68 -9.79
CA SER A 686 -14.26 -2.42 -10.34
C SER A 686 -14.57 -3.71 -9.56
N GLU A 687 -15.77 -4.26 -9.72
CA GLU A 687 -16.14 -5.58 -9.14
C GLU A 687 -15.18 -6.70 -9.58
N ASN A 688 -14.66 -6.60 -10.80
CA ASN A 688 -13.77 -7.60 -11.40
C ASN A 688 -12.28 -7.19 -11.34
N GLU A 689 -11.92 -6.26 -10.46
CA GLU A 689 -10.57 -5.70 -10.42
C GLU A 689 -9.51 -6.78 -10.19
N LEU A 690 -9.71 -7.67 -9.20
CA LEU A 690 -8.77 -8.75 -8.90
C LEU A 690 -8.50 -9.63 -10.12
N ARG A 691 -9.57 -10.07 -10.81
CA ARG A 691 -9.47 -10.89 -12.01
C ARG A 691 -8.68 -10.17 -13.10
N ASN A 692 -9.01 -8.90 -13.36
CA ASN A 692 -8.33 -8.10 -14.37
C ASN A 692 -6.84 -7.91 -14.05
N GLN A 693 -6.46 -7.72 -12.78
CA GLN A 693 -5.05 -7.62 -12.37
C GLN A 693 -4.30 -8.94 -12.58
N LEU A 694 -4.88 -10.08 -12.19
CA LEU A 694 -4.27 -11.40 -12.37
C LEU A 694 -4.15 -11.77 -13.87
N ALA A 695 -5.19 -11.53 -14.65
CA ALA A 695 -5.18 -11.74 -16.10
C ALA A 695 -4.14 -10.87 -16.80
N PHE A 696 -4.07 -9.58 -16.46
CA PHE A 696 -3.07 -8.66 -17.01
C PHE A 696 -1.63 -9.10 -16.66
N PHE A 697 -1.37 -9.46 -15.41
CA PHE A 697 -0.06 -9.90 -14.95
C PHE A 697 0.37 -11.22 -15.62
N THR A 698 -0.50 -12.23 -15.64
CA THR A 698 -0.19 -13.54 -16.23
C THR A 698 0.02 -13.45 -17.74
N LEU A 699 -0.78 -12.64 -18.44
CA LEU A 699 -0.58 -12.34 -19.86
C LEU A 699 0.77 -11.64 -20.09
N GLY A 700 1.11 -10.65 -19.26
CA GLY A 700 2.43 -9.98 -19.29
C GLY A 700 3.59 -10.95 -19.09
N CYS A 701 3.46 -11.91 -18.16
CA CYS A 701 4.47 -12.93 -17.90
C CYS A 701 4.60 -13.95 -19.04
N ARG A 702 3.51 -14.36 -19.69
CA ARG A 702 3.53 -15.26 -20.85
C ARG A 702 4.42 -14.70 -21.98
N TYR A 703 4.40 -13.38 -22.15
CA TYR A 703 5.16 -12.67 -23.19
C TYR A 703 6.51 -12.11 -22.71
N ASN A 704 6.80 -12.16 -21.41
CA ASN A 704 8.06 -11.66 -20.86
C ASN A 704 9.18 -12.71 -21.04
N ARG A 705 10.26 -12.27 -21.69
CA ARG A 705 11.43 -13.09 -22.05
C ARG A 705 12.25 -13.57 -20.85
N GLU A 706 12.07 -12.94 -19.69
CA GLU A 706 12.74 -13.36 -18.46
C GLU A 706 12.17 -14.67 -17.89
N TYR A 707 10.98 -15.08 -18.33
CA TYR A 707 10.31 -16.30 -17.85
C TYR A 707 10.52 -17.48 -18.82
N GLY A 708 11.29 -18.48 -18.38
CA GLY A 708 11.45 -19.75 -19.09
C GLY A 708 10.16 -20.60 -19.10
N PRO A 709 10.10 -21.70 -19.88
CA PRO A 709 8.90 -22.53 -20.03
C PRO A 709 8.30 -23.03 -18.70
N TYR A 710 9.12 -23.54 -17.78
CA TYR A 710 8.66 -23.98 -16.45
C TYR A 710 8.13 -22.82 -15.60
N GLN A 711 8.76 -21.65 -15.68
CA GLN A 711 8.33 -20.48 -14.95
C GLN A 711 6.99 -19.96 -15.48
N ARG A 712 6.80 -19.94 -16.81
CA ARG A 712 5.52 -19.59 -17.46
C ARG A 712 4.41 -20.58 -17.11
N ALA A 713 4.72 -21.88 -17.06
CA ALA A 713 3.78 -22.91 -16.59
C ALA A 713 3.31 -22.58 -15.17
N ARG A 714 4.25 -22.30 -14.26
CA ARG A 714 3.96 -21.97 -12.86
C ARG A 714 3.20 -20.66 -12.68
N VAL A 715 3.39 -19.65 -13.54
CA VAL A 715 2.61 -18.41 -13.49
C VAL A 715 1.11 -18.66 -13.69
N ALA A 716 0.71 -19.74 -14.39
CA ALA A 716 -0.71 -20.12 -14.51
C ALA A 716 -1.37 -20.32 -13.14
N ARG A 717 -0.59 -20.64 -12.09
CA ARG A 717 -1.06 -20.78 -10.71
C ARG A 717 -1.80 -19.54 -10.22
N TRP A 718 -1.37 -18.33 -10.61
CA TRP A 718 -2.02 -17.08 -10.21
C TRP A 718 -3.48 -16.99 -10.66
N LEU A 719 -3.80 -17.48 -11.86
CA LEU A 719 -5.18 -17.54 -12.36
C LEU A 719 -6.01 -18.63 -11.66
N ALA A 720 -5.37 -19.65 -11.10
CA ALA A 720 -6.02 -20.69 -10.31
C ALA A 720 -6.23 -20.29 -8.83
N GLN A 721 -5.54 -19.26 -8.33
CA GLN A 721 -5.63 -18.85 -6.92
C GLN A 721 -7.05 -18.55 -6.43
N PRO A 722 -7.95 -17.88 -7.18
CA PRO A 722 -9.33 -17.68 -6.75
C PRO A 722 -10.06 -19.01 -6.42
N HIS A 723 -9.82 -20.05 -7.23
CA HIS A 723 -10.37 -21.38 -6.99
C HIS A 723 -9.73 -22.07 -5.78
N ILE A 724 -8.41 -21.92 -5.59
CA ILE A 724 -7.68 -22.51 -4.45
C ILE A 724 -8.17 -21.89 -3.13
N VAL A 725 -8.31 -20.56 -3.08
CA VAL A 725 -8.83 -19.83 -1.91
C VAL A 725 -10.26 -20.25 -1.59
N ALA A 726 -11.13 -20.36 -2.60
CA ALA A 726 -12.49 -20.87 -2.41
C ALA A 726 -12.51 -22.32 -1.91
N THR A 727 -11.65 -23.19 -2.43
CA THR A 727 -11.55 -24.59 -2.00
C THR A 727 -11.13 -24.70 -0.53
N ALA A 728 -10.14 -23.91 -0.10
CA ALA A 728 -9.70 -23.86 1.30
C ALA A 728 -10.81 -23.37 2.25
N ALA A 729 -11.59 -22.36 1.82
CA ALA A 729 -12.75 -21.89 2.58
C ALA A 729 -13.85 -22.96 2.73
N ALA A 730 -14.13 -23.71 1.66
CA ALA A 730 -15.08 -24.82 1.67
C ALA A 730 -14.66 -25.93 2.65
N GLN A 731 -13.37 -26.30 2.64
CA GLN A 731 -12.81 -27.32 3.54
C GLN A 731 -12.85 -26.89 5.01
N THR A 732 -12.52 -25.63 5.30
CA THR A 732 -12.62 -25.09 6.66
C THR A 732 -14.05 -25.17 7.19
N ARG A 733 -15.04 -24.87 6.34
CA ARG A 733 -16.46 -24.96 6.68
C ARG A 733 -16.93 -26.39 6.96
N GLN A 734 -16.40 -27.39 6.24
CA GLN A 734 -16.68 -28.82 6.51
C GLN A 734 -16.05 -29.29 7.82
N SER A 735 -14.87 -28.78 8.18
CA SER A 735 -14.19 -29.12 9.44
C SER A 735 -14.88 -28.51 10.66
N ASN A 736 -15.48 -27.32 10.51
CA ASN A 736 -16.21 -26.59 11.56
C ASN A 736 -17.69 -27.02 11.66
N ASN A 737 -17.95 -28.32 11.67
CA ASN A 737 -19.29 -28.84 11.99
C ASN A 737 -19.62 -28.43 13.45
N PRO A 738 -20.79 -27.81 13.76
CA PRO A 738 -21.04 -27.19 15.05
C PRO A 738 -21.35 -28.26 16.11
N GLY A 739 -20.29 -28.79 16.71
CA GLY A 739 -20.37 -29.91 17.64
C GLY A 739 -19.29 -29.94 18.72
N SER A 740 -18.54 -28.87 18.97
CA SER A 740 -17.77 -28.66 20.23
C SER A 740 -17.16 -27.25 20.32
N ILE A 741 -17.77 -26.38 21.15
CA ILE A 741 -17.23 -25.44 22.17
C ILE A 741 -15.69 -25.15 22.08
N ASP A 742 -15.12 -23.93 22.15
CA ASP A 742 -15.33 -22.75 23.03
C ASP A 742 -14.72 -21.44 22.42
N VAL A 743 -15.07 -20.33 23.06
CA VAL A 743 -14.86 -18.89 22.77
C VAL A 743 -13.38 -18.43 22.72
N ASP A 744 -12.98 -17.69 21.66
CA ASP A 744 -12.39 -16.32 21.66
C ASP A 744 -11.61 -15.98 20.36
N GLY A 745 -11.99 -14.87 19.70
CA GLY A 745 -11.04 -13.96 19.03
C GLY A 745 -10.68 -14.14 17.55
N VAL A 746 -11.64 -13.99 16.62
CA VAL A 746 -11.36 -13.42 15.27
C VAL A 746 -12.58 -12.60 14.84
N VAL A 747 -12.37 -11.34 14.50
CA VAL A 747 -13.40 -10.42 14.01
C VAL A 747 -13.85 -10.90 12.62
N ASP A 748 -15.16 -11.04 12.51
CA ASP A 748 -15.96 -11.59 11.43
C ASP A 748 -15.54 -11.05 10.05
N ALA A 749 -15.20 -11.96 9.13
CA ALA A 749 -15.05 -11.66 7.72
C ALA A 749 -16.46 -11.40 7.16
N GLY A 750 -16.81 -10.12 7.01
CA GLY A 750 -18.08 -9.65 6.45
C GLY A 750 -18.33 -10.18 5.04
N ILE A 751 -18.88 -11.38 4.95
CA ILE A 751 -19.61 -11.92 3.81
C ILE A 751 -21.06 -11.92 4.26
N ASP A 752 -21.84 -10.98 3.74
CA ASP A 752 -23.29 -10.92 3.95
C ASP A 752 -23.89 -12.14 3.24
N VAL A 753 -24.14 -13.21 3.98
CA VAL A 753 -24.84 -14.39 3.48
C VAL A 753 -26.27 -14.27 3.99
N ASP A 754 -27.17 -13.80 3.11
CA ASP A 754 -28.62 -13.99 3.28
C ASP A 754 -28.90 -15.50 3.44
N ALA A 755 -29.09 -15.92 4.69
CA ALA A 755 -29.28 -17.31 5.05
C ALA A 755 -30.77 -17.67 4.98
N ASP A 756 -31.19 -18.16 3.80
CA ASP A 756 -32.50 -18.79 3.62
C ASP A 756 -32.36 -20.06 2.76
N VAL A 757 -31.72 -21.12 3.30
CA VAL A 757 -31.80 -22.46 2.70
C VAL A 757 -31.90 -23.55 3.76
N ASN A 758 -32.96 -24.36 3.59
CA ASN A 758 -33.38 -25.50 4.39
C ASN A 758 -32.30 -26.59 4.56
N ASN A 759 -32.27 -27.15 5.77
CA ASN A 759 -31.67 -28.43 6.11
C ASN A 759 -32.11 -29.57 5.15
N ASN A 760 -31.20 -30.07 4.33
CA ASN A 760 -31.22 -31.44 3.82
C ASN A 760 -29.77 -31.93 3.66
N GLY A 761 -29.54 -33.21 4.01
CA GLY A 761 -28.21 -33.78 4.22
C GLY A 761 -27.27 -33.70 3.01
N MET A 762 -26.01 -33.35 3.30
CA MET A 762 -24.90 -33.18 2.36
C MET A 762 -24.55 -34.48 1.62
N ASN A 763 -24.56 -34.43 0.28
CA ASN A 763 -23.86 -35.37 -0.59
C ASN A 763 -22.44 -34.81 -0.81
N GLY A 764 -21.45 -35.41 -0.14
CA GLY A 764 -20.20 -34.76 0.29
C GLY A 764 -19.16 -34.30 -0.76
N GLU A 765 -19.43 -34.36 -2.07
CA GLU A 765 -18.49 -33.86 -3.11
C GLU A 765 -19.16 -32.89 -4.12
N GLU A 766 -20.36 -33.21 -4.60
CA GLU A 766 -21.11 -32.36 -5.55
C GLU A 766 -21.57 -31.03 -4.89
N ASP A 767 -21.96 -31.07 -3.61
CA ASP A 767 -22.38 -29.88 -2.86
C ASP A 767 -21.22 -28.90 -2.62
N THR A 768 -20.00 -29.42 -2.42
CA THR A 768 -18.79 -28.60 -2.28
C THR A 768 -18.37 -27.92 -3.57
N ALA A 769 -18.41 -28.66 -4.70
CA ALA A 769 -18.07 -28.08 -6.00
C ALA A 769 -19.08 -27.00 -6.42
N SER A 770 -20.37 -27.21 -6.12
CA SER A 770 -21.41 -26.20 -6.31
C SER A 770 -21.15 -24.93 -5.47
N TRP A 771 -20.78 -25.09 -4.20
CA TRP A 771 -20.43 -23.96 -3.34
C TRP A 771 -19.21 -23.19 -3.84
N ILE A 772 -18.14 -23.89 -4.25
CA ILE A 772 -16.94 -23.26 -4.81
C ILE A 772 -17.30 -22.49 -6.09
N ALA A 773 -18.06 -23.11 -6.99
CA ALA A 773 -18.50 -22.50 -8.24
C ALA A 773 -19.37 -21.24 -8.02
N ALA A 774 -20.18 -21.20 -6.95
CA ALA A 774 -20.98 -20.04 -6.60
C ALA A 774 -20.15 -18.86 -6.05
N ASN A 775 -18.93 -19.11 -5.54
CA ASN A 775 -18.07 -18.10 -4.91
C ASN A 775 -16.88 -17.66 -5.79
N VAL A 776 -16.77 -18.16 -7.02
CA VAL A 776 -15.73 -17.77 -7.99
C VAL A 776 -16.39 -17.19 -9.23
N ASP A 777 -15.96 -16.01 -9.67
CA ASP A 777 -16.45 -15.42 -10.94
C ASP A 777 -16.20 -16.42 -12.09
N PRO A 778 -17.22 -16.85 -12.84
CA PRO A 778 -17.08 -17.78 -13.96
C PRO A 778 -16.08 -17.31 -15.03
N MET A 779 -15.86 -16.01 -15.17
CA MET A 779 -14.83 -15.49 -16.08
C MET A 779 -13.40 -15.80 -15.61
N SER A 780 -13.18 -16.00 -14.31
CA SER A 780 -11.87 -16.45 -13.79
C SER A 780 -11.53 -17.85 -14.31
N TYR A 781 -12.53 -18.73 -14.44
CA TYR A 781 -12.34 -20.03 -15.08
C TYR A 781 -12.07 -19.89 -16.58
N HIS A 782 -12.74 -18.95 -17.25
CA HIS A 782 -12.46 -18.66 -18.65
C HIS A 782 -11.00 -18.22 -18.85
N ASP A 783 -10.53 -17.25 -18.08
CA ASP A 783 -9.17 -16.71 -18.18
C ASP A 783 -8.11 -17.79 -17.87
N LEU A 784 -8.33 -18.62 -16.84
CA LEU A 784 -7.46 -19.75 -16.51
C LEU A 784 -7.41 -20.78 -17.66
N LEU A 785 -8.56 -21.26 -18.12
CA LEU A 785 -8.64 -22.30 -19.15
C LEU A 785 -8.07 -21.81 -20.49
N ASP A 786 -8.37 -20.57 -20.88
CA ASP A 786 -7.85 -20.00 -22.12
C ASP A 786 -6.32 -19.82 -22.05
N PHE A 787 -5.80 -19.32 -20.92
CA PHE A 787 -4.37 -19.19 -20.70
C PHE A 787 -3.65 -20.54 -20.73
N VAL A 788 -4.19 -21.54 -20.04
CA VAL A 788 -3.61 -22.88 -19.95
C VAL A 788 -3.68 -23.61 -21.29
N ASN A 789 -4.80 -23.57 -22.01
CA ASN A 789 -4.89 -24.17 -23.35
C ASN A 789 -3.91 -23.51 -24.33
N CYS A 790 -3.73 -22.19 -24.23
CA CYS A 790 -2.70 -21.48 -24.99
C CYS A 790 -1.27 -21.94 -24.63
N LEU A 791 -0.95 -22.08 -23.35
CA LEU A 791 0.35 -22.59 -22.90
C LEU A 791 0.57 -24.05 -23.30
N CYS A 792 -0.44 -24.91 -23.14
CA CYS A 792 -0.41 -26.31 -23.57
C CYS A 792 -0.14 -26.42 -25.07
N CYS A 793 -0.75 -25.55 -25.87
CA CYS A 793 -0.43 -25.43 -27.28
C CYS A 793 1.03 -25.01 -27.47
N GLU A 794 1.51 -23.94 -26.85
CA GLU A 794 2.91 -23.48 -26.98
C GLU A 794 3.94 -24.53 -26.53
N PHE A 795 3.68 -25.23 -25.44
CA PHE A 795 4.59 -26.21 -24.84
C PHE A 795 4.69 -27.51 -25.62
N ALA A 796 3.59 -27.93 -26.28
CA ALA A 796 3.55 -29.12 -27.13
C ALA A 796 4.43 -28.95 -28.38
N LEU A 797 4.88 -27.73 -28.66
CA LEU A 797 5.64 -27.38 -29.84
C LEU A 797 7.13 -27.33 -29.62
N GLY A 798 7.62 -27.16 -28.40
CA GLY A 798 9.05 -26.97 -28.19
C GLY A 798 9.82 -28.29 -28.13
N ASP A 799 10.94 -28.25 -27.45
CA ASP A 799 11.80 -29.41 -27.20
C ASP A 799 11.31 -30.21 -25.97
N ASP A 800 12.08 -31.17 -25.50
CA ASP A 800 11.71 -31.97 -24.33
C ASP A 800 11.55 -31.12 -23.05
N VAL A 801 12.21 -29.96 -22.99
CA VAL A 801 12.13 -29.01 -21.86
C VAL A 801 10.76 -28.33 -21.82
N THR A 802 10.22 -27.91 -22.97
CA THR A 802 8.86 -27.33 -23.00
C THR A 802 7.78 -28.39 -22.80
N ALA A 803 7.97 -29.59 -23.35
CA ALA A 803 7.02 -30.68 -23.17
C ALA A 803 6.88 -31.07 -21.68
N ALA A 804 8.00 -31.08 -20.95
CA ALA A 804 8.02 -31.29 -19.50
C ALA A 804 7.36 -30.13 -18.73
N ALA A 805 7.48 -28.88 -19.19
CA ALA A 805 6.73 -27.76 -18.61
C ALA A 805 5.21 -27.89 -18.82
N GLY A 806 4.77 -28.45 -19.95
CA GLY A 806 3.36 -28.81 -20.17
C GLY A 806 2.88 -29.92 -19.23
N GLN A 807 3.71 -30.93 -18.96
CA GLN A 807 3.40 -31.95 -17.96
C GLN A 807 3.31 -31.38 -16.54
N LEU A 808 4.18 -30.41 -16.21
CA LEU A 808 4.14 -29.70 -14.92
C LEU A 808 2.78 -29.02 -14.68
N LEU A 809 2.16 -28.46 -15.73
CA LEU A 809 0.86 -27.78 -15.62
C LEU A 809 -0.20 -28.71 -14.99
N PHE A 810 -0.31 -29.94 -15.49
CA PHE A 810 -1.32 -30.90 -15.02
C PHE A 810 -0.96 -31.62 -13.72
N THR A 811 0.34 -31.76 -13.44
CA THR A 811 0.82 -32.53 -12.29
C THR A 811 0.98 -31.69 -11.02
N GLU A 812 1.41 -30.43 -11.15
CA GLU A 812 1.76 -29.58 -10.00
C GLU A 812 1.02 -28.23 -9.97
N VAL A 813 0.65 -27.65 -11.13
CA VAL A 813 0.14 -26.26 -11.17
C VAL A 813 -1.39 -26.18 -11.09
N LEU A 814 -2.11 -27.01 -11.84
CA LEU A 814 -3.57 -26.98 -11.87
C LEU A 814 -4.16 -27.62 -10.61
N PRO A 815 -5.19 -27.01 -10.00
CA PRO A 815 -5.82 -27.55 -8.79
C PRO A 815 -6.62 -28.82 -9.10
N GLN A 816 -6.63 -29.75 -8.14
CA GLN A 816 -7.45 -30.96 -8.22
C GLN A 816 -8.95 -30.60 -8.14
N GLY A 817 -9.78 -31.28 -8.92
CA GLY A 817 -11.23 -31.05 -8.92
C GLY A 817 -11.70 -29.82 -9.71
N LEU A 818 -10.79 -29.14 -10.43
CA LEU A 818 -11.12 -27.98 -11.29
C LEU A 818 -12.26 -28.30 -12.27
N GLU A 819 -12.22 -29.48 -12.91
CA GLU A 819 -13.21 -29.93 -13.90
C GLU A 819 -14.64 -29.95 -13.30
N VAL A 820 -14.79 -30.50 -12.10
CA VAL A 820 -16.08 -30.60 -11.41
C VAL A 820 -16.61 -29.22 -11.02
N ALA A 821 -15.72 -28.32 -10.57
CA ALA A 821 -16.08 -26.94 -10.22
C ALA A 821 -16.47 -26.11 -11.45
N VAL A 822 -15.75 -26.24 -12.57
CA VAL A 822 -16.10 -25.57 -13.84
C VAL A 822 -17.46 -26.06 -14.34
N MET A 823 -17.71 -27.37 -14.32
CA MET A 823 -19.01 -27.93 -14.71
C MET A 823 -20.14 -27.50 -13.78
N SER A 824 -19.86 -27.30 -12.49
CA SER A 824 -20.82 -26.73 -11.54
C SER A 824 -21.11 -25.26 -11.85
N ALA A 825 -20.10 -24.47 -12.23
CA ALA A 825 -20.29 -23.06 -12.65
C ALA A 825 -21.12 -22.96 -13.93
N VAL A 826 -20.91 -23.87 -14.88
CA VAL A 826 -21.73 -24.00 -16.11
C VAL A 826 -23.19 -24.29 -15.76
N ARG A 827 -23.47 -25.23 -14.82
CA ARG A 827 -24.84 -25.51 -14.35
C ARG A 827 -25.48 -24.26 -13.73
N ILE A 828 -24.76 -23.53 -12.87
CA ILE A 828 -25.26 -22.29 -12.24
C ILE A 828 -25.62 -21.23 -13.31
N LEU A 829 -24.76 -21.02 -14.31
CA LEU A 829 -25.02 -20.09 -15.42
C LEU A 829 -26.25 -20.48 -16.26
N GLU A 830 -26.55 -21.78 -16.36
CA GLU A 830 -27.69 -22.32 -17.09
C GLU A 830 -29.00 -22.34 -16.27
N GLU A 831 -28.92 -22.42 -14.94
CA GLU A 831 -30.09 -22.47 -14.02
C GLU A 831 -30.64 -21.08 -13.64
N GLU A 832 -29.78 -20.05 -13.57
CA GLU A 832 -30.21 -18.67 -13.22
C GLU A 832 -31.17 -17.93 -14.18
N PRO A 833 -31.31 -18.23 -15.49
CA PRO A 833 -32.04 -17.34 -16.40
C PRO A 833 -33.54 -17.62 -16.50
N ASP A 834 -34.07 -18.73 -15.98
CA ASP A 834 -35.43 -19.14 -16.36
C ASP A 834 -36.55 -18.59 -15.44
N ASP A 835 -36.35 -18.50 -14.12
CA ASP A 835 -37.47 -18.16 -13.21
C ASP A 835 -37.72 -16.64 -13.08
N LYS A 836 -36.66 -15.82 -13.02
CA LYS A 836 -36.79 -14.35 -12.95
C LYS A 836 -37.19 -13.73 -14.28
N ALA A 837 -36.69 -14.24 -15.41
CA ALA A 837 -37.09 -13.78 -16.75
C ALA A 837 -38.54 -14.17 -17.07
N ARG A 838 -38.99 -15.37 -16.65
CA ARG A 838 -40.40 -15.78 -16.75
C ARG A 838 -41.31 -14.97 -15.85
N GLN A 839 -40.88 -14.62 -14.63
CA GLN A 839 -41.65 -13.73 -13.74
C GLN A 839 -41.70 -12.28 -14.26
N ALA A 840 -40.60 -11.72 -14.75
CA ALA A 840 -40.58 -10.37 -15.34
C ALA A 840 -41.45 -10.29 -16.60
N ALA A 841 -41.36 -11.29 -17.49
CA ALA A 841 -42.19 -11.39 -18.70
C ALA A 841 -43.68 -11.64 -18.39
N ALA A 842 -44.01 -12.30 -17.27
CA ALA A 842 -45.40 -12.54 -16.86
C ALA A 842 -46.04 -11.34 -16.15
N THR A 843 -45.26 -10.38 -15.64
CA THR A 843 -45.77 -9.31 -14.76
C THR A 843 -45.97 -7.96 -15.46
N TYR A 844 -45.31 -7.70 -16.61
CA TYR A 844 -45.36 -6.39 -17.27
C TYR A 844 -46.03 -6.42 -18.65
N LEU A 845 -47.29 -5.97 -18.69
CA LEU A 845 -48.10 -5.77 -19.91
C LEU A 845 -48.13 -4.28 -20.38
N HIS A 846 -47.11 -3.47 -20.08
CA HIS A 846 -47.02 -2.06 -20.51
C HIS A 846 -45.66 -1.68 -21.11
N GLU A 847 -45.69 -0.72 -22.04
CA GLU A 847 -44.63 -0.35 -23.00
C GLU A 847 -43.28 0.06 -22.38
N GLU A 848 -43.21 0.34 -21.07
CA GLU A 848 -41.96 0.66 -20.36
C GLU A 848 -41.11 -0.59 -20.01
N GLY A 849 -41.66 -1.81 -20.09
CA GLY A 849 -40.96 -3.06 -19.72
C GLY A 849 -40.18 -3.76 -20.85
N VAL A 850 -40.24 -3.26 -22.09
CA VAL A 850 -39.58 -3.91 -23.25
C VAL A 850 -38.06 -3.80 -23.16
N ALA A 851 -37.54 -2.64 -22.73
CA ALA A 851 -36.10 -2.43 -22.62
C ALA A 851 -35.47 -3.27 -21.49
N GLU A 852 -36.18 -3.46 -20.38
CA GLU A 852 -35.74 -4.33 -19.28
C GLU A 852 -35.79 -5.82 -19.66
N ALA A 853 -36.82 -6.23 -20.41
CA ALA A 853 -36.91 -7.59 -20.96
C ALA A 853 -35.83 -7.87 -22.01
N GLU A 854 -35.52 -6.91 -22.89
CA GLU A 854 -34.43 -7.00 -23.87
C GLU A 854 -33.05 -7.05 -23.18
N ALA A 855 -32.83 -6.25 -22.13
CA ALA A 855 -31.61 -6.28 -21.34
C ALA A 855 -31.43 -7.62 -20.60
N ALA A 856 -32.50 -8.16 -20.00
CA ALA A 856 -32.49 -9.46 -19.34
C ALA A 856 -32.23 -10.62 -20.34
N ALA A 857 -32.83 -10.55 -21.53
CA ALA A 857 -32.60 -11.52 -22.60
C ALA A 857 -31.16 -11.45 -23.15
N ALA A 858 -30.61 -10.24 -23.31
CA ALA A 858 -29.23 -10.05 -23.71
C ALA A 858 -28.25 -10.59 -22.66
N GLU A 859 -28.54 -10.40 -21.37
CA GLU A 859 -27.71 -10.92 -20.28
C GLU A 859 -27.79 -12.46 -20.18
N ALA A 860 -28.98 -13.04 -20.34
CA ALA A 860 -29.15 -14.50 -20.43
C ALA A 860 -28.40 -15.09 -21.64
N ALA A 861 -28.40 -14.40 -22.79
CA ALA A 861 -27.64 -14.82 -23.96
C ALA A 861 -26.11 -14.80 -23.71
N LYS A 862 -25.60 -13.77 -23.01
CA LYS A 862 -24.18 -13.72 -22.62
C LYS A 862 -23.80 -14.84 -21.65
N LYS A 863 -24.62 -15.10 -20.62
CA LYS A 863 -24.39 -16.19 -19.66
C LYS A 863 -24.37 -17.55 -20.35
N LYS A 864 -25.31 -17.79 -21.26
CA LYS A 864 -25.33 -19.01 -22.08
C LYS A 864 -24.08 -19.13 -22.95
N HIS A 865 -23.69 -18.05 -23.62
CA HIS A 865 -22.48 -18.05 -24.45
C HIS A 865 -21.22 -18.36 -23.63
N LEU A 866 -21.11 -17.80 -22.42
CA LEU A 866 -20.01 -18.10 -21.49
C LEU A 866 -20.04 -19.56 -21.04
N ALA A 867 -21.21 -20.11 -20.71
CA ALA A 867 -21.37 -21.51 -20.33
C ALA A 867 -20.94 -22.48 -21.45
N ASP A 868 -21.38 -22.20 -22.68
CA ASP A 868 -20.95 -22.96 -23.88
C ASP A 868 -19.44 -22.85 -24.08
N ARG A 869 -18.87 -21.64 -23.91
CA ARG A 869 -17.44 -21.41 -24.08
C ARG A 869 -16.59 -22.12 -23.03
N LEU A 870 -17.02 -22.14 -21.77
CA LEU A 870 -16.34 -22.87 -20.69
C LEU A 870 -16.34 -24.38 -20.96
N ARG A 871 -17.45 -24.92 -21.50
CA ARG A 871 -17.57 -26.33 -21.87
C ARG A 871 -16.61 -26.71 -23.00
N ASP A 872 -16.51 -25.85 -24.02
CA ASP A 872 -15.55 -26.03 -25.12
C ASP A 872 -14.10 -25.99 -24.62
N LEU A 873 -13.76 -25.00 -23.78
CA LEU A 873 -12.42 -24.84 -23.21
C LEU A 873 -12.03 -25.99 -22.28
N LEU A 874 -12.97 -26.50 -21.49
CA LEU A 874 -12.75 -27.63 -20.61
C LEU A 874 -12.53 -28.93 -21.41
N SER A 875 -13.35 -29.17 -22.43
CA SER A 875 -13.15 -30.32 -23.33
C SER A 875 -11.79 -30.28 -24.02
N GLU A 876 -11.31 -29.09 -24.40
CA GLU A 876 -9.97 -28.93 -24.96
C GLU A 876 -8.88 -29.23 -23.92
N LEU A 877 -9.05 -28.79 -22.68
CA LEU A 877 -8.09 -29.04 -21.60
C LEU A 877 -7.98 -30.54 -21.27
N GLU A 878 -9.10 -31.26 -21.19
CA GLU A 878 -9.14 -32.71 -20.98
C GLU A 878 -8.38 -33.46 -22.07
N GLU A 879 -8.48 -32.99 -23.32
CA GLU A 879 -7.75 -33.57 -24.44
C GLU A 879 -6.25 -33.30 -24.35
N TRP A 880 -5.84 -32.11 -23.90
CA TRP A 880 -4.44 -31.80 -23.62
C TRP A 880 -3.88 -32.64 -22.46
N ALA A 881 -4.65 -32.85 -21.40
CA ALA A 881 -4.25 -33.70 -20.27
C ALA A 881 -3.90 -35.12 -20.74
N LEU A 882 -4.76 -35.69 -21.59
CA LEU A 882 -4.53 -37.01 -22.19
C LEU A 882 -3.30 -37.02 -23.10
N TYR A 883 -3.09 -35.98 -23.90
CA TYR A 883 -1.91 -35.86 -24.75
C TYR A 883 -0.61 -35.85 -23.94
N TYR A 884 -0.51 -35.02 -22.89
CA TYR A 884 0.69 -34.93 -22.07
C TYR A 884 0.95 -36.19 -21.24
N ASP A 885 -0.10 -36.86 -20.76
CA ASP A 885 0.02 -38.16 -20.08
C ASP A 885 0.55 -39.25 -21.05
N LEU A 886 0.01 -39.32 -22.27
CA LEU A 886 0.49 -40.25 -23.30
C LEU A 886 1.94 -39.93 -23.71
N ASN A 887 2.27 -38.66 -23.90
CA ASN A 887 3.63 -38.24 -24.25
C ASN A 887 4.65 -38.56 -23.13
N ALA A 888 4.25 -38.41 -21.87
CA ALA A 888 5.08 -38.78 -20.72
C ALA A 888 5.28 -40.30 -20.63
N LYS A 889 4.19 -41.09 -20.76
CA LYS A 889 4.24 -42.56 -20.81
C LYS A 889 5.14 -43.06 -21.94
N LEU A 890 5.02 -42.45 -23.11
CA LEU A 890 5.83 -42.77 -24.29
C LEU A 890 7.31 -42.43 -24.08
N SER A 891 7.60 -41.27 -23.50
CA SER A 891 8.97 -40.84 -23.19
C SER A 891 9.62 -41.77 -22.15
N ALA A 892 8.90 -42.09 -21.07
CA ALA A 892 9.36 -43.03 -20.05
C ALA A 892 9.53 -44.46 -20.59
N TRP A 893 8.69 -44.90 -21.52
CA TRP A 893 8.87 -46.16 -22.25
C TRP A 893 10.15 -46.12 -23.11
N SER A 894 10.32 -45.06 -23.92
CA SER A 894 11.48 -44.89 -24.79
C SER A 894 12.81 -44.85 -24.02
N GLU A 895 12.87 -44.11 -22.91
CA GLU A 895 14.06 -44.02 -22.05
C GLU A 895 14.42 -45.37 -21.43
N ARG A 896 13.44 -46.10 -20.88
CA ARG A 896 13.65 -47.44 -20.30
C ARG A 896 14.22 -48.44 -21.30
N HIS A 897 13.89 -48.30 -22.60
CA HIS A 897 14.18 -49.33 -23.60
C HIS A 897 15.24 -48.93 -24.64
N SER A 898 15.58 -47.65 -24.76
CA SER A 898 16.71 -47.19 -25.60
C SER A 898 18.07 -47.79 -25.15
N ALA A 899 18.24 -48.07 -23.85
CA ALA A 899 19.43 -48.70 -23.27
C ALA A 899 19.57 -50.20 -23.61
N ASP A 900 18.45 -50.92 -23.76
CA ASP A 900 18.43 -52.37 -24.02
C ASP A 900 18.63 -52.73 -25.50
N SER A 901 18.38 -51.79 -26.43
CA SER A 901 18.55 -52.00 -27.88
C SER A 901 19.99 -52.33 -28.34
N ARG A 902 20.98 -52.12 -27.46
CA ARG A 902 22.41 -52.41 -27.70
C ARG A 902 22.87 -53.78 -27.17
N ALA A 903 22.03 -54.50 -26.43
CA ALA A 903 22.35 -55.85 -25.95
C ALA A 903 21.92 -56.92 -26.97
N ALA A 904 22.78 -57.91 -27.22
CA ALA A 904 22.48 -59.01 -28.13
C ALA A 904 21.26 -59.83 -27.63
N PRO A 905 20.39 -60.34 -28.52
CA PRO A 905 19.17 -61.02 -28.13
C PRO A 905 19.51 -62.39 -27.51
N GLY A 906 19.49 -62.46 -26.19
CA GLY A 906 19.61 -63.68 -25.38
C GLY A 906 18.25 -64.14 -24.88
N GLU A 907 18.03 -65.44 -24.88
CA GLU A 907 16.74 -66.15 -24.70
C GLU A 907 15.91 -65.74 -23.47
N GLY A 908 14.60 -65.45 -23.69
CA GLY A 908 13.52 -65.90 -22.79
C GLY A 908 12.58 -64.87 -22.12
N ALA A 909 11.80 -64.09 -22.91
CA ALA A 909 10.54 -63.36 -22.56
C ALA A 909 10.62 -62.16 -21.56
N PRO A 910 9.85 -61.04 -21.72
CA PRO A 910 8.57 -60.88 -22.42
C PRO A 910 8.62 -59.81 -23.56
N GLU A 911 9.40 -60.02 -24.61
CA GLU A 911 9.49 -59.10 -25.76
C GLU A 911 8.10 -58.75 -26.36
N ALA A 912 7.20 -59.73 -26.51
CA ALA A 912 5.90 -59.50 -27.16
C ALA A 912 4.95 -58.58 -26.39
N GLU A 913 4.95 -58.62 -25.05
CA GLU A 913 4.06 -57.79 -24.22
C GLU A 913 4.57 -56.36 -24.12
N MET A 914 5.90 -56.18 -24.04
CA MET A 914 6.59 -54.88 -24.05
C MET A 914 6.46 -54.17 -25.40
N LEU A 915 6.46 -54.95 -26.49
CA LEU A 915 6.29 -54.47 -27.86
C LEU A 915 4.86 -54.01 -28.14
N ARG A 916 3.87 -54.74 -27.65
CA ARG A 916 2.45 -54.34 -27.72
C ARG A 916 2.19 -53.04 -26.96
N GLU A 917 2.75 -52.90 -25.75
CA GLU A 917 2.59 -51.70 -24.92
C GLU A 917 3.13 -50.42 -25.61
N GLY A 918 4.33 -50.47 -26.18
CA GLY A 918 4.91 -49.31 -26.90
C GLY A 918 4.17 -48.98 -28.20
N GLY A 919 3.65 -50.00 -28.88
CA GLY A 919 2.82 -49.90 -30.06
C GLY A 919 1.48 -49.22 -29.82
N GLU A 920 0.75 -49.68 -28.81
CA GLU A 920 -0.54 -49.12 -28.38
C GLU A 920 -0.39 -47.66 -27.95
N LEU A 921 0.65 -47.33 -27.17
CA LEU A 921 0.94 -45.95 -26.76
C LEU A 921 1.22 -45.02 -27.96
N LEU A 922 1.95 -45.51 -28.98
CA LEU A 922 2.22 -44.75 -30.19
C LEU A 922 0.94 -44.51 -31.02
N GLN A 923 0.15 -45.56 -31.22
CA GLN A 923 -1.10 -45.48 -31.98
C GLN A 923 -2.09 -44.52 -31.29
N GLU A 924 -2.22 -44.60 -29.98
CA GLU A 924 -3.12 -43.74 -29.22
C GLU A 924 -2.65 -42.28 -29.21
N LEU A 925 -1.35 -42.03 -29.09
CA LEU A 925 -0.78 -40.69 -29.23
C LEU A 925 -1.05 -40.09 -30.63
N LEU A 926 -0.87 -40.89 -31.69
CA LEU A 926 -1.12 -40.48 -33.08
C LEU A 926 -2.61 -40.17 -33.31
N MET A 927 -3.52 -41.00 -32.79
CA MET A 927 -4.96 -40.77 -32.91
C MET A 927 -5.42 -39.49 -32.20
N ARG A 928 -4.80 -39.16 -31.07
CA ARG A 928 -5.06 -37.90 -30.34
C ARG A 928 -4.49 -36.70 -31.07
N LEU A 929 -3.28 -36.80 -31.61
CA LEU A 929 -2.65 -35.76 -32.42
C LEU A 929 -3.47 -35.37 -33.66
N LEU A 930 -4.13 -36.35 -34.27
CA LEU A 930 -4.86 -36.23 -35.54
C LEU A 930 -6.36 -35.97 -35.37
N LYS A 931 -6.81 -35.49 -34.20
CA LYS A 931 -8.23 -35.28 -33.95
C LYS A 931 -8.82 -34.22 -34.91
N PRO A 932 -9.96 -34.50 -35.59
CA PRO A 932 -10.54 -33.58 -36.57
C PRO A 932 -10.95 -32.23 -36.00
N THR A 933 -11.37 -32.17 -34.72
CA THR A 933 -11.77 -30.92 -34.04
C THR A 933 -10.60 -29.97 -33.85
N TRP A 934 -9.45 -30.52 -33.45
CA TRP A 934 -8.19 -29.80 -33.46
C TRP A 934 -7.88 -29.31 -34.88
N GLN A 935 -8.00 -30.17 -35.88
CA GLN A 935 -7.73 -29.79 -37.27
C GLN A 935 -8.70 -28.73 -37.85
N GLN A 936 -9.98 -28.73 -37.46
CA GLN A 936 -10.99 -27.77 -37.91
C GLN A 936 -10.77 -26.37 -37.30
N GLU A 937 -10.33 -26.26 -36.05
CA GLU A 937 -9.97 -24.97 -35.46
C GLU A 937 -8.80 -24.28 -36.20
N LEU A 938 -7.94 -25.05 -36.89
CA LEU A 938 -6.76 -24.55 -37.63
C LEU A 938 -7.09 -23.91 -38.98
N ALA A 939 -8.25 -24.24 -39.54
CA ALA A 939 -8.61 -23.91 -40.92
C ALA A 939 -9.57 -22.71 -40.99
N ALA A 940 -10.18 -22.33 -39.87
CA ALA A 940 -11.25 -21.35 -39.81
C ALA A 940 -10.69 -19.93 -39.64
N SER A 941 -10.39 -19.26 -40.75
CA SER A 941 -10.05 -17.83 -40.76
C SER A 941 -11.13 -16.95 -40.09
N GLU A 942 -12.40 -17.39 -40.15
CA GLU A 942 -13.55 -16.68 -39.56
C GLU A 942 -13.41 -16.46 -38.05
N ARG A 943 -12.76 -17.38 -37.33
CA ARG A 943 -12.53 -17.24 -35.87
C ARG A 943 -11.36 -16.34 -35.54
N ALA A 944 -10.31 -16.33 -36.36
CA ALA A 944 -9.21 -15.37 -36.23
C ALA A 944 -9.74 -13.93 -36.35
N PHE A 945 -10.69 -13.70 -37.26
CA PHE A 945 -11.27 -12.37 -37.48
C PHE A 945 -12.24 -11.92 -36.37
N ALA A 946 -12.99 -12.85 -35.78
CA ALA A 946 -13.93 -12.55 -34.69
C ALA A 946 -13.25 -11.99 -33.42
N ALA A 947 -11.96 -12.30 -33.21
CA ALA A 947 -11.18 -11.89 -32.04
C ALA A 947 -10.33 -10.62 -32.25
N THR A 948 -10.30 -10.05 -33.47
CA THR A 948 -9.42 -8.91 -33.79
C THR A 948 -9.99 -7.57 -33.34
N VAL A 949 -9.47 -7.02 -32.24
CA VAL A 949 -9.74 -5.64 -31.80
C VAL A 949 -8.92 -4.67 -32.66
N GLY A 950 -9.58 -3.90 -33.53
CA GLY A 950 -8.92 -2.89 -34.38
C GLY A 950 -8.78 -3.24 -35.86
N GLY A 951 -9.37 -4.34 -36.32
CA GLY A 951 -9.52 -4.64 -37.76
C GLY A 951 -8.24 -5.01 -38.50
N ARG A 952 -7.22 -5.55 -37.81
CA ARG A 952 -6.01 -6.17 -38.38
C ARG A 952 -5.62 -7.40 -37.58
N VAL A 953 -5.10 -8.43 -38.26
CA VAL A 953 -4.47 -9.59 -37.61
C VAL A 953 -3.00 -9.27 -37.37
N GLN A 954 -2.54 -9.44 -36.13
CA GLN A 954 -1.15 -9.19 -35.73
C GLN A 954 -0.52 -10.47 -35.19
N VAL A 955 0.70 -10.77 -35.62
CA VAL A 955 1.58 -11.81 -35.08
C VAL A 955 2.87 -11.15 -34.64
N THR A 956 3.15 -11.21 -33.34
CA THR A 956 4.37 -10.71 -32.72
C THR A 956 5.23 -11.92 -32.32
N LEU A 957 6.41 -12.07 -32.93
CA LEU A 957 7.36 -13.13 -32.62
C LEU A 957 8.55 -12.54 -31.86
N THR A 958 8.90 -13.11 -30.72
CA THR A 958 10.24 -12.95 -30.17
C THR A 958 11.15 -14.05 -30.71
N LEU A 959 12.22 -13.67 -31.37
CA LEU A 959 13.16 -14.57 -32.03
C LEU A 959 14.57 -14.41 -31.45
N THR A 960 15.30 -15.52 -31.36
CA THR A 960 16.75 -15.55 -31.10
C THR A 960 17.44 -16.50 -32.05
N CYS A 961 18.76 -16.55 -32.05
CA CYS A 961 19.51 -17.49 -32.88
C CYS A 961 19.74 -18.79 -32.09
N PRO A 962 19.49 -19.97 -32.68
CA PRO A 962 19.91 -21.23 -32.09
C PRO A 962 21.45 -21.28 -32.00
N SER A 963 21.98 -21.86 -30.93
CA SER A 963 23.42 -22.00 -30.69
C SER A 963 24.09 -22.75 -31.86
N THR A 964 24.95 -22.06 -32.61
CA THR A 964 25.67 -22.63 -33.76
C THR A 964 27.01 -23.28 -33.39
N SER A 965 27.36 -23.39 -32.11
CA SER A 965 28.68 -23.87 -31.67
C SER A 965 28.68 -25.25 -31.04
N THR A 966 29.44 -26.17 -31.64
CA THR A 966 30.07 -27.34 -31.02
C THR A 966 31.16 -26.98 -30.00
N LEU A 967 30.92 -25.96 -29.16
CA LEU A 967 31.86 -25.51 -28.13
C LEU A 967 31.14 -25.28 -26.81
N ASP A 968 31.68 -25.95 -25.79
CA ASP A 968 31.28 -25.96 -24.39
C ASP A 968 30.80 -24.61 -23.85
N SER A 969 29.51 -24.54 -23.51
CA SER A 969 29.00 -23.62 -22.48
C SER A 969 27.71 -24.15 -21.87
N ALA A 970 27.84 -25.19 -21.05
CA ALA A 970 26.74 -25.83 -20.32
C ALA A 970 26.23 -25.01 -19.10
N ARG A 971 26.12 -23.68 -19.22
CA ARG A 971 25.69 -22.83 -18.08
C ARG A 971 24.58 -21.82 -18.32
N ASP A 972 24.15 -21.57 -19.56
CA ASP A 972 22.96 -20.73 -19.81
C ASP A 972 22.07 -21.40 -20.87
N PRO A 973 20.77 -21.63 -20.59
CA PRO A 973 19.88 -22.33 -21.52
C PRO A 973 19.58 -21.57 -22.82
N TYR A 974 20.01 -20.29 -22.94
CA TYR A 974 19.93 -19.51 -24.18
C TYR A 974 21.16 -18.58 -24.31
N PRO A 975 21.93 -18.62 -25.41
CA PRO A 975 23.02 -17.66 -25.61
C PRO A 975 22.46 -16.29 -25.99
N GLU A 976 22.62 -15.30 -25.12
CA GLU A 976 22.22 -13.92 -25.42
C GLU A 976 23.13 -13.32 -26.51
N LEU A 977 22.60 -13.06 -27.71
CA LEU A 977 23.32 -12.27 -28.74
C LEU A 977 23.55 -10.82 -28.27
N GLN A 978 24.80 -10.37 -28.18
CA GLN A 978 25.10 -9.01 -27.72
C GLN A 978 25.82 -8.16 -28.77
N GLY A 979 25.55 -6.84 -28.74
CA GLY A 979 26.24 -5.83 -29.55
C GLY A 979 26.07 -6.04 -31.06
N ALA A 980 27.20 -6.05 -31.79
CA ALA A 980 27.20 -6.12 -33.26
C ALA A 980 26.58 -7.42 -33.82
N SER A 981 26.64 -8.51 -33.05
CA SER A 981 26.07 -9.81 -33.46
C SER A 981 24.54 -9.79 -33.52
N LEU A 982 23.89 -9.13 -32.55
CA LEU A 982 22.44 -8.94 -32.52
C LEU A 982 22.00 -8.00 -33.66
N HIS A 983 22.75 -6.93 -33.92
CA HIS A 983 22.46 -6.02 -35.02
C HIS A 983 22.60 -6.70 -36.39
N GLN A 984 23.60 -7.57 -36.57
CA GLN A 984 23.78 -8.35 -37.80
C GLN A 984 22.65 -9.38 -37.98
N PHE A 985 22.32 -10.12 -36.92
CA PHE A 985 21.20 -11.07 -36.92
C PHE A 985 19.87 -10.36 -37.25
N SER A 986 19.63 -9.17 -36.69
CA SER A 986 18.46 -8.34 -37.00
C SER A 986 18.42 -7.88 -38.43
N TYR A 987 19.56 -7.44 -38.96
CA TYR A 987 19.66 -6.96 -40.32
C TYR A 987 19.41 -8.09 -41.34
N ASP A 988 20.00 -9.27 -41.12
CA ASP A 988 19.85 -10.43 -42.00
C ASP A 988 18.42 -10.99 -41.93
N LEU A 989 17.84 -11.07 -40.73
CA LEU A 989 16.44 -11.44 -40.51
C LEU A 989 15.47 -10.48 -41.23
N GLN A 990 15.64 -9.17 -41.04
CA GLN A 990 14.78 -8.16 -41.66
C GLN A 990 14.87 -8.20 -43.19
N ARG A 991 16.09 -8.31 -43.74
CA ARG A 991 16.32 -8.32 -45.19
C ARG A 991 15.77 -9.59 -45.84
N GLY A 992 15.96 -10.74 -45.22
CA GLY A 992 15.43 -12.02 -45.72
C GLY A 992 13.90 -12.06 -45.66
N LEU A 993 13.28 -11.53 -44.60
CA LEU A 993 11.83 -11.44 -44.49
C LEU A 993 11.20 -10.46 -45.49
N LEU A 994 11.79 -9.29 -45.71
CA LEU A 994 11.29 -8.36 -46.74
C LEU A 994 11.31 -8.97 -48.15
N ARG A 995 12.32 -9.79 -48.45
CA ARG A 995 12.36 -10.55 -49.71
C ARG A 995 11.26 -11.60 -49.76
N ALA A 996 11.10 -12.39 -48.70
CA ALA A 996 10.06 -13.41 -48.62
C ALA A 996 8.64 -12.83 -48.72
N ILE A 997 8.39 -11.65 -48.16
CA ILE A 997 7.12 -10.91 -48.29
C ILE A 997 6.90 -10.47 -49.74
N ALA A 998 7.93 -9.90 -50.38
CA ALA A 998 7.86 -9.44 -51.77
C ALA A 998 7.67 -10.59 -52.76
N ASP A 999 8.37 -11.71 -52.58
CA ASP A 999 8.28 -12.90 -53.44
C ASP A 999 6.91 -13.59 -53.35
N ARG A 1000 6.17 -13.35 -52.26
CA ARG A 1000 4.82 -13.90 -52.02
C ARG A 1000 3.69 -12.91 -52.32
N GLU A 1001 3.99 -11.71 -52.80
CA GLU A 1001 3.02 -10.64 -53.09
C GLU A 1001 2.07 -10.32 -51.90
N LEU A 1002 2.57 -10.43 -50.65
CA LEU A 1002 1.77 -10.22 -49.45
C LEU A 1002 1.72 -8.74 -49.03
N GLU A 1003 0.52 -8.16 -48.91
CA GLU A 1003 0.32 -6.84 -48.30
C GLU A 1003 0.40 -6.93 -46.77
N MET A 1004 1.63 -6.89 -46.24
CA MET A 1004 1.93 -7.07 -44.81
C MET A 1004 2.77 -5.91 -44.26
N GLY A 1005 2.37 -5.37 -43.11
CA GLY A 1005 3.20 -4.46 -42.32
C GLY A 1005 4.16 -5.27 -41.45
N MET A 1006 5.47 -5.06 -41.62
CA MET A 1006 6.50 -5.68 -40.78
C MET A 1006 7.28 -4.61 -40.02
N GLU A 1007 7.35 -4.75 -38.70
CA GLU A 1007 8.16 -3.90 -37.83
C GLU A 1007 9.13 -4.79 -37.03
N VAL A 1008 10.43 -4.54 -37.18
CA VAL A 1008 11.48 -5.23 -36.42
C VAL A 1008 11.94 -4.30 -35.32
N LEU A 1009 11.56 -4.60 -34.08
CA LEU A 1009 11.95 -3.82 -32.92
C LEU A 1009 13.17 -4.50 -32.27
N SER A 1010 14.35 -3.86 -32.44
CA SER A 1010 15.52 -4.16 -31.61
C SER A 1010 15.36 -3.39 -30.31
N ALA A 1011 15.23 -4.10 -29.19
CA ALA A 1011 15.15 -3.45 -27.88
C ALA A 1011 16.43 -2.63 -27.63
N VAL A 1012 16.28 -1.32 -27.42
CA VAL A 1012 17.36 -0.44 -26.98
C VAL A 1012 17.77 -0.91 -25.59
N GLY A 1013 18.90 -1.64 -25.50
CA GLY A 1013 19.44 -2.23 -24.27
C GLY A 1013 19.21 -3.75 -24.06
N GLY A 1014 18.70 -4.49 -25.06
CA GLY A 1014 18.17 -5.84 -24.86
C GLY A 1014 19.15 -7.02 -24.93
N ARG A 1015 19.01 -7.92 -23.95
CA ARG A 1015 19.56 -9.28 -23.84
C ARG A 1015 19.22 -10.19 -25.04
N GLY A 1016 19.94 -10.14 -26.17
CA GLY A 1016 19.98 -11.27 -27.11
C GLY A 1016 18.76 -11.69 -27.94
N HIS A 1017 17.70 -10.88 -27.99
CA HIS A 1017 16.43 -11.24 -28.64
C HIS A 1017 15.89 -10.13 -29.54
N ILE A 1018 15.20 -10.50 -30.63
CA ILE A 1018 14.57 -9.59 -31.60
C ILE A 1018 13.05 -9.75 -31.55
N THR A 1019 12.31 -8.66 -31.49
CA THR A 1019 10.85 -8.68 -31.67
C THR A 1019 10.50 -8.40 -33.13
N LEU A 1020 9.69 -9.27 -33.72
CA LEU A 1020 9.17 -9.16 -35.07
C LEU A 1020 7.64 -9.01 -35.00
N ASN A 1021 7.13 -7.84 -35.35
CA ASN A 1021 5.69 -7.61 -35.47
C ASN A 1021 5.28 -7.72 -36.94
N LEU A 1022 4.39 -8.64 -37.25
CA LEU A 1022 3.79 -8.84 -38.57
C LEU A 1022 2.30 -8.51 -38.48
N THR A 1023 1.81 -7.66 -39.39
CA THR A 1023 0.42 -7.21 -39.40
C THR A 1023 -0.18 -7.34 -40.80
N VAL A 1024 -1.38 -7.90 -40.88
CA VAL A 1024 -2.14 -8.03 -42.13
C VAL A 1024 -3.59 -7.59 -41.94
N ALA A 1025 -4.26 -7.23 -43.03
CA ALA A 1025 -5.71 -7.02 -43.01
C ALA A 1025 -6.45 -8.35 -42.73
N PRO A 1026 -7.66 -8.33 -42.15
CA PRO A 1026 -8.42 -9.52 -41.75
C PRO A 1026 -9.09 -10.17 -42.97
N GLU A 1027 -8.28 -10.56 -43.94
CA GLU A 1027 -8.70 -11.27 -45.15
C GLU A 1027 -8.15 -12.70 -45.12
N PRO A 1028 -8.96 -13.72 -45.47
CA PRO A 1028 -8.53 -15.14 -45.42
C PRO A 1028 -7.21 -15.41 -46.15
N GLN A 1029 -6.99 -14.77 -47.29
CA GLN A 1029 -5.80 -14.95 -48.13
C GLN A 1029 -4.56 -14.36 -47.47
N LEU A 1030 -4.67 -13.16 -46.90
CA LEU A 1030 -3.57 -12.48 -46.20
C LEU A 1030 -3.24 -13.16 -44.87
N TRP A 1031 -4.27 -13.68 -44.17
CA TRP A 1031 -4.10 -14.50 -42.97
C TRP A 1031 -3.37 -15.81 -43.27
N GLN A 1032 -3.78 -16.54 -44.31
CA GLN A 1032 -3.06 -17.75 -44.74
C GLN A 1032 -1.64 -17.43 -45.16
N GLY A 1033 -1.43 -16.36 -45.92
CA GLY A 1033 -0.10 -15.89 -46.31
C GLY A 1033 0.79 -15.52 -45.12
N LEU A 1034 0.23 -14.90 -44.07
CA LEU A 1034 0.91 -14.63 -42.81
C LEU A 1034 1.31 -15.91 -42.10
N VAL A 1035 0.36 -16.84 -41.90
CA VAL A 1035 0.62 -18.13 -41.27
C VAL A 1035 1.71 -18.89 -42.04
N ASP A 1036 1.65 -18.91 -43.37
CA ASP A 1036 2.67 -19.56 -44.21
C ASP A 1036 4.03 -18.89 -44.14
N LEU A 1037 4.09 -17.56 -44.11
CA LEU A 1037 5.34 -16.82 -43.94
C LEU A 1037 5.99 -17.17 -42.61
N VAL A 1038 5.22 -17.08 -41.52
CA VAL A 1038 5.69 -17.43 -40.19
C VAL A 1038 6.14 -18.89 -40.15
N CYS A 1039 5.35 -19.82 -40.71
CA CYS A 1039 5.73 -21.23 -40.72
C CYS A 1039 7.05 -21.49 -41.44
N THR A 1040 7.25 -20.89 -42.61
CA THR A 1040 8.52 -21.04 -43.36
C THR A 1040 9.70 -20.37 -42.66
N LEU A 1041 9.47 -19.26 -41.94
CA LEU A 1041 10.46 -18.63 -41.08
C LEU A 1041 10.89 -19.59 -39.96
N LEU A 1042 9.92 -20.18 -39.25
CA LEU A 1042 10.19 -21.08 -38.11
C LEU A 1042 10.82 -22.41 -38.53
N ARG A 1043 10.54 -22.89 -39.73
CA ARG A 1043 11.19 -24.07 -40.32
C ARG A 1043 12.61 -23.79 -40.81
N GLY A 1044 13.02 -22.51 -40.90
CA GLY A 1044 14.33 -22.12 -41.42
C GLY A 1044 14.46 -22.26 -42.94
N GLU A 1045 13.34 -22.18 -43.66
CA GLU A 1045 13.27 -22.41 -45.12
C GLU A 1045 13.39 -21.11 -45.94
N LEU A 1046 13.44 -19.95 -45.28
CA LEU A 1046 13.54 -18.66 -45.94
C LEU A 1046 14.99 -18.37 -46.36
N GLU A 1047 15.19 -18.17 -47.67
CA GLU A 1047 16.50 -17.90 -48.24
C GLU A 1047 17.09 -16.57 -47.73
N GLY A 1048 18.27 -16.65 -47.12
CA GLY A 1048 18.96 -15.49 -46.54
C GLY A 1048 18.47 -15.06 -45.16
N VAL A 1049 17.54 -15.79 -44.53
CA VAL A 1049 17.17 -15.61 -43.13
C VAL A 1049 18.00 -16.56 -42.26
N PRO A 1050 18.70 -16.09 -41.21
CA PRO A 1050 19.40 -16.98 -40.28
C PRO A 1050 18.40 -17.87 -39.53
N PRO A 1051 18.79 -19.09 -39.08
CA PRO A 1051 17.90 -19.94 -38.30
C PRO A 1051 17.45 -19.21 -37.05
N VAL A 1052 16.17 -19.36 -36.72
CA VAL A 1052 15.51 -18.65 -35.63
C VAL A 1052 14.95 -19.62 -34.60
N LEU A 1053 15.02 -19.24 -33.34
CA LEU A 1053 14.36 -19.90 -32.23
C LEU A 1053 13.29 -18.95 -31.68
N VAL A 1054 12.06 -19.45 -31.58
CA VAL A 1054 10.94 -18.68 -31.03
C VAL A 1054 10.99 -18.76 -29.52
N VAL A 1055 11.10 -17.60 -28.88
CA VAL A 1055 10.97 -17.47 -27.43
C VAL A 1055 9.50 -17.25 -27.07
N THR A 1056 8.82 -16.38 -27.83
CA THR A 1056 7.38 -16.10 -27.66
C THR A 1056 6.71 -15.93 -29.03
N LEU A 1057 5.48 -16.43 -29.15
CA LEU A 1057 4.57 -16.19 -30.27
C LEU A 1057 3.30 -15.57 -29.70
N ASP A 1058 3.05 -14.33 -30.05
CA ASP A 1058 1.88 -13.57 -29.62
C ASP A 1058 1.00 -13.29 -30.84
N ALA A 1059 -0.13 -13.98 -30.91
CA ALA A 1059 -1.14 -13.83 -31.93
C ALA A 1059 -2.50 -14.25 -31.36
N ASP A 1060 -3.59 -13.95 -32.07
CA ASP A 1060 -4.89 -14.51 -31.71
C ASP A 1060 -4.82 -16.06 -31.65
N ARG A 1061 -5.70 -16.65 -30.85
CA ARG A 1061 -5.69 -18.09 -30.58
C ARG A 1061 -5.69 -18.93 -31.86
N ALA A 1062 -6.46 -18.55 -32.88
CA ALA A 1062 -6.57 -19.31 -34.13
C ALA A 1062 -5.26 -19.21 -34.95
N THR A 1063 -4.68 -18.02 -35.05
CA THR A 1063 -3.39 -17.81 -35.73
C THR A 1063 -2.24 -18.52 -35.02
N SER A 1064 -2.21 -18.46 -33.69
CA SER A 1064 -1.25 -19.20 -32.87
C SER A 1064 -1.37 -20.69 -33.14
N LEU A 1065 -2.55 -21.29 -32.95
CA LEU A 1065 -2.79 -22.71 -33.21
C LEU A 1065 -2.39 -23.13 -34.63
N ALA A 1066 -2.71 -22.32 -35.65
CA ALA A 1066 -2.38 -22.56 -37.04
C ALA A 1066 -0.86 -22.64 -37.30
N VAL A 1067 -0.10 -21.65 -36.82
CA VAL A 1067 1.37 -21.63 -36.93
C VAL A 1067 1.99 -22.80 -36.18
N CYS A 1068 1.55 -22.99 -34.94
CA CYS A 1068 2.01 -24.01 -34.02
C CYS A 1068 1.92 -25.41 -34.64
N ARG A 1069 0.72 -25.81 -35.10
CA ARG A 1069 0.54 -27.14 -35.68
C ARG A 1069 1.31 -27.32 -37.00
N ARG A 1070 1.35 -26.32 -37.89
CA ARG A 1070 2.11 -26.42 -39.16
C ARG A 1070 3.63 -26.53 -38.97
N CYS A 1071 4.21 -26.01 -37.89
CA CYS A 1071 5.66 -26.03 -37.69
C CYS A 1071 6.18 -27.30 -36.99
N ARG A 1072 5.35 -27.97 -36.19
CA ARG A 1072 5.82 -29.04 -35.28
C ARG A 1072 5.15 -30.40 -35.47
N ILE A 1073 4.10 -30.52 -36.30
CA ILE A 1073 3.62 -31.82 -36.80
C ILE A 1073 4.79 -32.65 -37.35
N GLY A 1074 5.72 -32.03 -38.10
CA GLY A 1074 6.89 -32.76 -38.61
C GLY A 1074 7.93 -33.18 -37.59
N GLN A 1075 7.98 -32.55 -36.42
CA GLN A 1075 8.84 -33.03 -35.33
C GLN A 1075 8.21 -34.23 -34.63
N ILE A 1076 6.90 -34.18 -34.44
CA ILE A 1076 6.14 -35.27 -33.82
C ILE A 1076 6.14 -36.49 -34.73
N VAL A 1077 5.90 -36.32 -36.03
CA VAL A 1077 6.03 -37.39 -37.04
C VAL A 1077 7.43 -38.00 -37.04
N ARG A 1078 8.48 -37.19 -36.89
CA ARG A 1078 9.85 -37.71 -36.74
C ARG A 1078 10.05 -38.52 -35.45
N ARG A 1079 9.50 -38.08 -34.31
CA ARG A 1079 9.54 -38.84 -33.05
C ARG A 1079 8.80 -40.17 -33.18
N CYS A 1080 7.62 -40.16 -33.81
CA CYS A 1080 6.85 -41.36 -34.11
C CYS A 1080 7.61 -42.32 -35.05
N ALA A 1081 8.28 -41.79 -36.08
CA ALA A 1081 9.10 -42.60 -37.00
C ALA A 1081 10.34 -43.19 -36.32
N ALA A 1082 11.01 -42.43 -35.44
CA ALA A 1082 12.14 -42.92 -34.65
C ALA A 1082 11.71 -44.01 -33.64
N LEU A 1083 10.54 -43.86 -33.03
CA LEU A 1083 9.97 -44.83 -32.12
C LEU A 1083 9.58 -46.12 -32.87
N ARG A 1084 8.93 -45.99 -34.02
CA ARG A 1084 8.60 -47.13 -34.86
C ARG A 1084 9.85 -47.89 -35.32
N LEU A 1085 10.89 -47.17 -35.75
CA LEU A 1085 12.18 -47.78 -36.08
C LEU A 1085 12.72 -48.59 -34.90
N SER A 1086 12.54 -48.10 -33.67
CA SER A 1086 12.93 -48.79 -32.45
C SER A 1086 12.08 -50.04 -32.20
N LEU A 1087 10.75 -49.95 -32.33
CA LEU A 1087 9.80 -51.08 -32.20
C LEU A 1087 10.11 -52.20 -33.20
N VAL A 1088 10.34 -51.86 -34.47
CA VAL A 1088 10.79 -52.82 -35.49
C VAL A 1088 12.18 -53.34 -35.16
N GLY A 1089 13.07 -52.52 -34.59
CA GLY A 1089 14.38 -52.94 -34.08
C GLY A 1089 14.32 -54.07 -33.04
N PHE A 1090 13.27 -54.09 -32.21
CA PHE A 1090 12.99 -55.15 -31.21
C PHE A 1090 12.27 -56.37 -31.78
N GLY A 1091 11.99 -56.40 -33.08
CA GLY A 1091 11.46 -57.58 -33.73
C GLY A 1091 9.97 -57.56 -33.98
N LEU A 1092 9.25 -56.44 -33.85
CA LEU A 1092 7.88 -56.31 -34.38
C LEU A 1092 7.87 -56.36 -35.91
N ASP A 1093 6.75 -56.81 -36.46
CA ASP A 1093 6.49 -56.70 -37.89
C ASP A 1093 6.17 -55.23 -38.22
N ALA A 1094 6.74 -54.68 -39.28
CA ALA A 1094 6.46 -53.29 -39.65
C ALA A 1094 5.01 -53.11 -40.11
N ASP A 1095 4.34 -54.20 -40.50
CA ASP A 1095 2.96 -54.22 -40.97
C ASP A 1095 1.96 -54.75 -39.90
N SER A 1096 2.41 -55.04 -38.66
CA SER A 1096 1.47 -55.40 -37.59
C SER A 1096 0.69 -54.20 -37.09
N GLU A 1097 -0.57 -54.41 -36.70
CA GLU A 1097 -1.41 -53.37 -36.07
C GLU A 1097 -0.69 -52.69 -34.90
N ASP A 1098 0.08 -53.46 -34.11
CA ASP A 1098 0.86 -52.99 -32.97
C ASP A 1098 2.06 -52.09 -33.35
N ALA A 1099 2.56 -52.11 -34.59
CA ALA A 1099 3.65 -51.22 -35.04
C ALA A 1099 3.13 -49.99 -35.82
N GLY A 1100 1.82 -49.99 -36.13
CA GLY A 1100 1.14 -49.05 -37.03
C GLY A 1100 1.43 -49.32 -38.51
N SER A 1101 0.47 -49.03 -39.40
CA SER A 1101 0.70 -48.96 -40.86
C SER A 1101 1.75 -47.91 -41.20
N GLN A 1102 2.39 -47.98 -42.40
CA GLN A 1102 3.47 -47.05 -42.79
C GLN A 1102 3.11 -45.61 -42.40
N LEU A 1103 3.94 -44.91 -41.63
CA LEU A 1103 3.57 -43.58 -41.11
C LEU A 1103 3.31 -42.64 -42.28
N VAL A 1104 4.03 -42.86 -43.37
CA VAL A 1104 3.84 -42.19 -44.66
C VAL A 1104 2.48 -42.50 -45.28
N GLU A 1105 1.96 -43.72 -45.17
CA GLU A 1105 0.62 -44.09 -45.66
C GLU A 1105 -0.49 -43.48 -44.79
N ILE A 1106 -0.35 -43.52 -43.46
CA ILE A 1106 -1.31 -42.90 -42.51
C ILE A 1106 -1.39 -41.38 -42.73
N LEU A 1107 -0.24 -40.74 -42.97
CA LEU A 1107 -0.17 -39.30 -43.22
C LEU A 1107 -0.53 -38.93 -44.67
N ALA A 1108 -0.58 -39.90 -45.59
CA ALA A 1108 -0.97 -39.70 -46.98
C ALA A 1108 -2.43 -40.06 -47.27
N GLU A 1109 -3.10 -40.84 -46.40
CA GLU A 1109 -4.48 -41.28 -46.61
C GLU A 1109 -5.47 -40.09 -46.56
N PRO A 1110 -6.29 -39.89 -47.60
CA PRO A 1110 -7.40 -38.96 -47.55
C PRO A 1110 -8.51 -39.59 -46.70
N ALA A 1111 -8.86 -38.98 -45.57
CA ALA A 1111 -9.89 -39.47 -44.68
C ALA A 1111 -11.23 -39.68 -45.42
N GLY A 1112 -11.53 -40.93 -45.76
CA GLY A 1112 -12.77 -41.33 -46.41
C GLY A 1112 -13.91 -41.48 -45.41
N VAL A 1113 -14.49 -40.37 -44.94
CA VAL A 1113 -15.86 -40.37 -44.38
C VAL A 1113 -16.59 -39.13 -44.88
N SER A 1114 -17.62 -39.36 -45.70
CA SER A 1114 -18.49 -38.35 -46.32
C SER A 1114 -19.00 -37.30 -45.33
N GLY A 1115 -18.76 -36.02 -45.66
CA GLY A 1115 -19.57 -34.92 -45.13
C GLY A 1115 -18.84 -33.58 -45.02
N ALA A 1116 -18.94 -32.78 -46.08
CA ALA A 1116 -18.70 -31.33 -46.17
C ALA A 1116 -17.24 -30.83 -46.15
N ASN A 1117 -16.85 -30.33 -47.33
CA ASN A 1117 -15.73 -29.43 -47.66
C ASN A 1117 -15.09 -28.71 -46.46
N LEU A 1118 -13.78 -28.91 -46.26
CA LEU A 1118 -12.75 -27.84 -46.23
C LEU A 1118 -11.36 -28.43 -45.90
N LEU A 1119 -10.48 -28.40 -46.91
CA LEU A 1119 -9.05 -28.76 -46.99
C LEU A 1119 -8.68 -30.22 -47.35
N ASP A 1120 -8.53 -30.45 -48.67
CA ASP A 1120 -7.84 -31.57 -49.32
C ASP A 1120 -6.31 -31.61 -49.04
N SER A 1121 -5.87 -31.49 -47.78
CA SER A 1121 -4.44 -31.31 -47.46
C SER A 1121 -3.74 -32.61 -47.08
N HIS A 1122 -2.76 -33.02 -47.88
CA HIS A 1122 -1.79 -34.05 -47.54
C HIS A 1122 -0.96 -33.60 -46.33
N MET A 1123 -1.07 -34.29 -45.18
CA MET A 1123 -0.27 -33.99 -43.97
C MET A 1123 1.24 -34.00 -44.22
N LEU A 1124 1.70 -34.67 -45.30
CA LEU A 1124 3.08 -34.64 -45.80
C LEU A 1124 3.57 -33.23 -46.19
N GLU A 1125 2.68 -32.32 -46.61
CA GLU A 1125 3.01 -30.93 -46.95
C GLU A 1125 3.40 -30.09 -45.71
N LEU A 1126 3.09 -30.60 -44.52
CA LEU A 1126 3.46 -29.98 -43.24
C LEU A 1126 4.89 -30.34 -42.80
N LEU A 1127 5.53 -31.31 -43.47
CA LEU A 1127 6.93 -31.67 -43.26
C LEU A 1127 7.83 -30.77 -44.11
N SER A 1128 8.81 -30.10 -43.48
CA SER A 1128 9.89 -29.46 -44.27
C SER A 1128 10.59 -30.49 -45.16
N PRO A 1129 11.19 -30.11 -46.30
CA PRO A 1129 11.93 -31.03 -47.15
C PRO A 1129 13.01 -31.82 -46.39
N ALA A 1130 13.65 -31.19 -45.39
CA ALA A 1130 14.63 -31.83 -44.52
C ALA A 1130 14.00 -32.82 -43.52
N GLN A 1131 12.87 -32.46 -42.90
CA GLN A 1131 12.14 -33.36 -42.02
C GLN A 1131 11.56 -34.55 -42.80
N LEU A 1132 11.01 -34.31 -43.99
CA LEU A 1132 10.51 -35.35 -44.89
C LEU A 1132 11.65 -36.29 -45.29
N ALA A 1133 12.82 -35.78 -45.65
CA ALA A 1133 13.99 -36.60 -45.94
C ALA A 1133 14.41 -37.46 -44.74
N GLN A 1134 14.37 -36.92 -43.52
CA GLN A 1134 14.65 -37.68 -42.29
C GLN A 1134 13.58 -38.73 -41.99
N VAL A 1135 12.30 -38.42 -42.17
CA VAL A 1135 11.20 -39.38 -42.01
C VAL A 1135 11.34 -40.50 -43.02
N LEU A 1136 11.58 -40.18 -44.30
CA LEU A 1136 11.84 -41.16 -45.35
C LEU A 1136 13.09 -42.00 -45.08
N GLN A 1137 14.13 -41.41 -44.49
CA GLN A 1137 15.33 -42.13 -44.08
C GLN A 1137 15.03 -43.08 -42.91
N MET A 1138 14.27 -42.65 -41.91
CA MET A 1138 13.85 -43.50 -40.79
C MET A 1138 12.93 -44.62 -41.26
N GLU A 1139 12.04 -44.36 -42.21
CA GLU A 1139 11.18 -45.37 -42.85
C GLU A 1139 11.99 -46.38 -43.67
N ALA A 1140 12.99 -45.91 -44.44
CA ALA A 1140 13.90 -46.79 -45.15
C ALA A 1140 14.69 -47.70 -44.19
N LEU A 1141 15.19 -47.14 -43.08
CA LEU A 1141 15.86 -47.91 -42.04
C LEU A 1141 14.90 -48.89 -41.35
N THR A 1142 13.64 -48.50 -41.14
CA THR A 1142 12.59 -49.34 -40.56
C THR A 1142 12.34 -50.55 -41.45
N TYR A 1143 12.22 -50.32 -42.75
CA TYR A 1143 12.06 -51.38 -43.76
C TYR A 1143 13.27 -52.32 -43.84
N GLU A 1144 14.50 -51.78 -43.83
CA GLU A 1144 15.72 -52.61 -43.83
C GLU A 1144 15.79 -53.51 -42.58
N ARG A 1145 15.49 -52.95 -41.41
CA ARG A 1145 15.50 -53.67 -40.13
C ARG A 1145 14.42 -54.75 -40.10
N HIS A 1146 13.24 -54.45 -40.63
CA HIS A 1146 12.15 -55.40 -40.77
C HIS A 1146 12.55 -56.62 -41.63
N LEU A 1147 13.19 -56.39 -42.79
CA LEU A 1147 13.69 -57.46 -43.66
C LEU A 1147 14.76 -58.33 -42.98
N GLN A 1148 15.66 -57.72 -42.20
CA GLN A 1148 16.67 -58.45 -41.42
C GLN A 1148 16.01 -59.39 -40.40
N ASN A 1149 15.03 -58.89 -39.65
CA ASN A 1149 14.27 -59.68 -38.68
C ASN A 1149 13.54 -60.86 -39.34
N LEU A 1150 12.94 -60.65 -40.52
CA LEU A 1150 12.29 -61.73 -41.29
C LEU A 1150 13.29 -62.81 -41.74
N GLN A 1151 14.48 -62.42 -42.18
CA GLN A 1151 15.54 -63.36 -42.57
C GLN A 1151 16.03 -64.18 -41.37
N GLU A 1152 16.17 -63.53 -40.23
CA GLU A 1152 16.64 -64.15 -38.99
C GLU A 1152 15.59 -65.12 -38.42
N ARG A 1153 14.30 -64.74 -38.42
CA ARG A 1153 13.17 -65.65 -38.11
C ARG A 1153 13.16 -66.87 -39.03
N ARG A 1154 13.38 -66.70 -40.34
CA ARG A 1154 13.48 -67.82 -41.30
C ARG A 1154 14.71 -68.70 -41.03
N ARG A 1155 15.83 -68.13 -40.60
CA ARG A 1155 17.02 -68.91 -40.16
C ARG A 1155 16.73 -69.71 -38.92
N ARG A 1156 16.10 -69.11 -37.90
CA ARG A 1156 15.68 -69.79 -36.66
C ARG A 1156 14.68 -70.90 -36.96
N GLN A 1157 13.63 -70.66 -37.74
CA GLN A 1157 12.71 -71.72 -38.18
C GLN A 1157 13.40 -72.86 -38.95
N LYS A 1158 14.40 -72.56 -39.78
CA LYS A 1158 15.20 -73.59 -40.45
C LYS A 1158 16.12 -74.34 -39.48
N GLN A 1159 16.70 -73.67 -38.50
CA GLN A 1159 17.50 -74.28 -37.43
C GLN A 1159 16.63 -75.15 -36.52
N ASP A 1160 15.47 -74.67 -36.09
CA ASP A 1160 14.51 -75.42 -35.27
C ASP A 1160 13.89 -76.59 -36.04
N SER A 1161 13.61 -76.42 -37.34
CA SER A 1161 13.18 -77.52 -38.22
C SER A 1161 14.29 -78.55 -38.44
N ALA A 1162 15.55 -78.12 -38.55
CA ALA A 1162 16.70 -79.01 -38.61
C ALA A 1162 16.94 -79.72 -37.27
N MET A 1163 16.78 -79.03 -36.15
CA MET A 1163 16.94 -79.58 -34.80
C MET A 1163 15.79 -80.56 -34.47
N ALA A 1164 14.55 -80.25 -34.85
CA ALA A 1164 13.41 -81.16 -34.78
C ALA A 1164 13.53 -82.38 -35.70
N ARG A 1165 14.27 -82.28 -36.82
CA ARG A 1165 14.65 -83.42 -37.69
C ARG A 1165 15.83 -84.23 -37.15
N ILE A 1166 16.64 -83.68 -36.25
CA ILE A 1166 17.74 -84.37 -35.57
C ILE A 1166 17.23 -85.07 -34.30
N VAL A 1167 16.18 -84.52 -33.67
CA VAL A 1167 15.52 -85.08 -32.47
C VAL A 1167 14.47 -86.15 -32.81
N ARG A 1168 13.88 -86.13 -34.02
CA ARG A 1168 13.08 -87.24 -34.59
C ARG A 1168 13.99 -88.23 -35.28
#